data_AF-A0A6J1N214-F1
#
_entry.id   AF-A0A6J1N214-F1
#
_cell.length_a   1.000
_cell.length_b   1.000
_cell.length_c   1.000
_cell.angle_alpha   90.00
_cell.angle_beta   90.00
_cell.angle_gamma   90.00
#
_symmetry.space_group_name_H-M   'P 1'
#
loop_
_entity.id
_entity.type
_entity.pdbx_description
1 polymer ?
#
loop_
_entity_poly.entity_id
_entity_poly.type
_entity_poly.pdbx_seq_one_letter_code
_entity_poly.pdbx_strand_id
1 'polypeptide(L)'
;MAVSVVAMGNVWEDGARDPVLDQIQIFKENTEGPVGVLTTSTGKPVSYCEAISSLNTPLVHNEFFMEMLTHLNRERIPERIVHAKGTGAFGYFEATHDISHICKADFLKKGKKTPVAMRFSTSRGSRGSSDLDLNVRGLAVKFYTREGNFDIVGFNTPVYLYKDPLHVLPVIRASRKSPVTNALDLNMIWDMITSIPESLQMQMIVLSGRGLPKSYVNMPGFGIHTYQVENKYKESYFTRFHILPDAGIKNLPSEEAIRIGGLNPDALTVDLYGKIANGTCPSWTVSVQILTLDDVKKEGAKIFDVTRSIPLKKYPLHKIGKIVLDRNHKNFFAEIEQLAFCPGNLVPGIVGAPDKLFESRRLAYRDTQSYRLGGSFNNIPVNCPFQVETHTYNRDGVPPTGDNQRDVPNYYPNSFHGPAPVMTKHCSSLISIIETKADNFDQAGELYAEEFTDSERDELIKNVVSSLKTVTDVIKFRAIKLFTQINRELGSRIAQGMNITTYDLTGPVGVLTTSAGKPVSYCEAISTLNTPLVHNEFFMEMLAHLNRERIPERIVHAKGTGAFGYFKATHDISHICKADFLKKGTKTPVAIRFSTTRGSRGSSDLDLVVRGFAVKFYTREGNFDIVGFNTPVYLYKDPIHVLPVIHATRTSPVTNVLDFNMIWDMLTSIPEGLHVQMIVLSGRGLPKSYVNMPGFGIHTYQVEDKHNNPCFIRIHILPDAGIKNIPSEEAARIRGLNPDALTVDLYGKIANGTCPSWTVSVQILTLDDVKKEGAKIFDVTRSIPLKKYPLHKIGKIVLDRNPKNFFAEIEQLAFCPGNLVPGIVGAPDQLFESRRLAYRDTQLYRLGANFNSIPVNCPFQVETHTYNRDGVPPTGDNQRDVPNYYPNSFHGPAPVMTKHCSSLISIIETKADNFDQVGELYAEEFTDSERDELIKNVVFSLKTVTDVIKFRVIKLFTQINKELGSRVAQGLNMTTFRSGIKNALST
;
A
#
# COMPACT_ATOMS: atom_id res chain seq x y z
N MET A 1 25.06 21.87 -1.58
CA MET A 1 25.44 20.80 -0.62
C MET A 1 24.98 21.03 0.82
N ALA A 2 24.43 22.20 1.21
CA ALA A 2 23.98 22.47 2.59
C ALA A 2 22.49 22.15 2.90
N VAL A 3 21.74 21.51 1.97
CA VAL A 3 20.28 21.30 2.11
C VAL A 3 19.90 19.80 2.15
N SER A 4 20.87 18.88 2.03
CA SER A 4 20.64 17.43 2.19
C SER A 4 20.43 17.00 3.65
N VAL A 5 20.77 17.88 4.61
CA VAL A 5 20.47 17.72 6.04
C VAL A 5 19.03 18.17 6.35
N VAL A 6 18.40 18.99 5.51
CA VAL A 6 17.13 19.68 5.84
C VAL A 6 15.90 18.78 5.80
N ALA A 7 15.88 17.70 5.01
CA ALA A 7 14.69 16.86 4.85
C ALA A 7 14.49 15.79 5.95
N MET A 8 15.47 15.60 6.83
CA MET A 8 15.32 14.82 8.08
C MET A 8 15.89 15.57 9.30
N GLY A 9 16.75 16.58 9.12
CA GLY A 9 17.51 17.24 10.19
C GLY A 9 17.01 18.64 10.60
N ASN A 10 16.12 19.32 9.87
CA ASN A 10 15.65 20.66 10.28
C ASN A 10 14.53 20.67 11.33
N VAL A 11 14.45 19.63 12.17
CA VAL A 11 13.70 19.69 13.43
C VAL A 11 14.66 19.58 14.63
N TRP A 12 15.97 19.39 14.42
CA TRP A 12 16.84 18.81 15.45
C TRP A 12 18.21 19.51 15.54
N GLU A 13 18.26 20.68 16.17
CA GLU A 13 19.52 21.33 16.57
C GLU A 13 19.91 21.08 18.05
N ASP A 14 19.03 20.55 18.90
CA ASP A 14 19.27 20.49 20.35
C ASP A 14 19.20 19.08 20.95
N GLY A 15 20.12 18.16 20.60
CA GLY A 15 20.46 16.96 21.40
C GLY A 15 19.33 16.01 21.88
N ALA A 16 18.07 16.26 21.47
CA ALA A 16 16.87 15.58 21.93
C ALA A 16 16.60 14.40 21.00
N ARG A 17 16.32 13.25 21.60
CA ARG A 17 15.97 12.00 20.93
C ARG A 17 14.70 12.19 20.09
N ASP A 18 14.69 11.68 18.86
CA ASP A 18 13.53 11.77 17.97
C ASP A 18 12.54 10.67 18.38
N PRO A 19 11.38 10.99 18.96
CA PRO A 19 10.45 9.98 19.49
C PRO A 19 9.88 9.05 18.41
N VAL A 20 9.98 9.42 17.13
CA VAL A 20 9.58 8.56 16.00
C VAL A 20 10.67 7.52 15.70
N LEU A 21 11.93 7.95 15.66
CA LEU A 21 13.07 7.10 15.28
C LEU A 21 13.64 6.30 16.46
N ASP A 22 13.41 6.80 17.68
CA ASP A 22 13.85 6.18 18.92
C ASP A 22 12.73 5.35 19.56
N GLN A 23 11.65 5.04 18.84
CA GLN A 23 10.51 4.33 19.43
C GLN A 23 10.89 2.98 20.06
N ILE A 24 11.75 2.19 19.39
CA ILE A 24 12.23 0.91 19.93
C ILE A 24 13.18 1.12 21.12
N GLN A 25 13.96 2.21 21.10
CA GLN A 25 14.78 2.58 22.24
C GLN A 25 13.92 2.99 23.45
N ILE A 26 12.89 3.80 23.24
CA ILE A 26 11.91 4.19 24.25
C ILE A 26 11.22 2.95 24.83
N PHE A 27 10.88 1.96 23.99
CA PHE A 27 10.35 0.69 24.46
C PHE A 27 11.34 -0.03 25.40
N LYS A 28 12.61 -0.15 25.01
CA LYS A 28 13.66 -0.76 25.84
C LYS A 28 13.86 -0.01 27.15
N GLU A 29 13.82 1.32 27.14
CA GLU A 29 13.99 2.15 28.34
C GLU A 29 12.81 2.04 29.31
N ASN A 30 11.62 1.76 28.80
CA ASN A 30 10.41 1.55 29.60
C ASN A 30 10.21 0.09 30.04
N THR A 31 11.14 -0.82 29.77
CA THR A 31 11.01 -2.25 30.08
C THR A 31 12.26 -2.82 30.74
N GLU A 32 12.09 -3.59 31.82
CA GLU A 32 13.19 -4.25 32.53
C GLU A 32 13.37 -5.69 32.01
N GLY A 33 14.04 -5.83 30.86
CA GLY A 33 14.34 -7.13 30.24
C GLY A 33 13.23 -7.65 29.30
N PRO A 34 13.25 -8.97 28.95
CA PRO A 34 12.21 -9.55 28.11
C PRO A 34 10.83 -9.40 28.76
N VAL A 35 9.86 -8.87 28.01
CA VAL A 35 8.48 -8.63 28.51
C VAL A 35 7.67 -9.90 28.78
N GLY A 36 8.21 -11.08 28.42
CA GLY A 36 7.58 -12.37 28.63
C GLY A 36 8.33 -13.51 27.95
N VAL A 37 7.89 -14.74 28.22
CA VAL A 37 8.37 -15.93 27.51
C VAL A 37 7.69 -15.98 26.15
N LEU A 38 8.44 -16.30 25.09
CA LEU A 38 7.88 -16.50 23.75
C LEU A 38 6.94 -17.70 23.75
N THR A 39 5.73 -17.53 23.20
CA THR A 39 4.72 -18.59 23.08
C THR A 39 4.18 -18.68 21.65
N THR A 40 3.59 -19.84 21.33
CA THR A 40 2.58 -19.96 20.26
C THR A 40 1.31 -19.17 20.62
N SER A 41 0.39 -18.94 19.67
CA SER A 41 -0.89 -18.28 19.95
C SER A 41 -1.82 -19.08 20.85
N THR A 42 -1.58 -20.39 21.01
CA THR A 42 -2.29 -21.23 22.00
C THR A 42 -1.74 -21.09 23.42
N GLY A 43 -0.64 -20.34 23.59
CA GLY A 43 0.02 -20.10 24.88
C GLY A 43 1.10 -21.13 25.24
N LYS A 44 1.40 -22.12 24.37
CA LYS A 44 2.50 -23.07 24.60
C LYS A 44 3.85 -22.32 24.53
N PRO A 45 4.73 -22.42 25.56
CA PRO A 45 6.07 -21.87 25.52
C PRO A 45 6.89 -22.44 24.36
N VAL A 46 7.65 -21.59 23.67
CA VAL A 46 8.56 -21.97 22.59
C VAL A 46 9.93 -22.24 23.17
N SER A 47 10.51 -23.41 22.88
CA SER A 47 11.85 -23.73 23.34
C SER A 47 12.92 -22.94 22.58
N TYR A 48 14.08 -22.73 23.19
CA TYR A 48 15.19 -22.03 22.55
C TYR A 48 15.57 -22.68 21.21
N CYS A 49 15.69 -24.01 21.16
CA CYS A 49 16.06 -24.73 19.93
C CYS A 49 15.06 -24.55 18.79
N GLU A 50 13.75 -24.54 19.07
CA GLU A 50 12.71 -24.30 18.04
C GLU A 50 12.76 -22.87 17.48
N ALA A 51 13.18 -21.89 18.30
CA ALA A 51 13.18 -20.48 17.95
C ALA A 51 14.45 -20.01 17.21
N ILE A 52 15.60 -20.65 17.44
CA ILE A 52 16.89 -20.17 16.91
C ILE A 52 17.34 -20.85 15.62
N SER A 53 16.86 -22.06 15.34
CA SER A 53 17.22 -22.74 14.10
C SER A 53 16.20 -23.79 13.71
N SER A 54 15.89 -23.84 12.42
CA SER A 54 15.16 -24.96 11.81
C SER A 54 16.07 -25.89 11.01
N LEU A 55 17.39 -25.64 11.01
CA LEU A 55 18.33 -26.38 10.17
C LEU A 55 18.32 -27.89 10.44
N ASN A 56 18.28 -28.68 9.37
CA ASN A 56 18.28 -30.14 9.38
C ASN A 56 17.10 -30.78 10.15
N THR A 57 16.00 -30.04 10.37
CA THR A 57 14.77 -30.56 10.97
C THR A 57 13.60 -30.46 9.98
N PRO A 58 12.68 -31.45 9.92
CA PRO A 58 11.51 -31.33 9.06
C PRO A 58 10.63 -30.14 9.52
N LEU A 59 10.45 -29.16 8.63
CA LEU A 59 9.80 -27.89 8.97
C LEU A 59 8.38 -28.05 9.53
N VAL A 60 7.64 -29.05 9.06
CA VAL A 60 6.26 -29.31 9.51
C VAL A 60 6.18 -29.75 10.97
N HIS A 61 7.28 -30.24 11.55
CA HIS A 61 7.35 -30.63 12.95
C HIS A 61 7.70 -29.47 13.88
N ASN A 62 8.17 -28.33 13.34
CA ASN A 62 8.34 -27.10 14.10
C ASN A 62 7.02 -26.32 14.09
N GLU A 63 6.19 -26.57 15.10
CA GLU A 63 4.87 -25.93 15.26
C GLU A 63 4.96 -24.41 15.28
N PHE A 64 5.96 -23.86 15.99
CA PHE A 64 6.20 -22.42 16.06
C PHE A 64 6.48 -21.82 14.68
N PHE A 65 7.35 -22.45 13.89
CA PHE A 65 7.63 -22.03 12.52
C PHE A 65 6.37 -22.07 11.62
N MET A 66 5.59 -23.15 11.70
CA MET A 66 4.38 -23.32 10.88
C MET A 66 3.32 -22.25 11.20
N GLU A 67 3.09 -21.98 12.48
CA GLU A 67 2.18 -20.93 12.92
C GLU A 67 2.67 -19.54 12.48
N MET A 68 3.94 -19.24 12.75
CA MET A 68 4.59 -17.98 12.39
C MET A 68 4.47 -17.68 10.87
N LEU A 69 4.79 -18.67 10.03
CA LEU A 69 4.76 -18.53 8.57
C LEU A 69 3.33 -18.32 8.04
N THR A 70 2.37 -19.08 8.55
CA THR A 70 0.97 -18.99 8.10
C THR A 70 0.28 -17.73 8.60
N HIS A 71 0.63 -17.25 9.80
CA HIS A 71 0.17 -15.96 10.30
C HIS A 71 0.74 -14.80 9.47
N LEU A 72 2.05 -14.82 9.18
CA LEU A 72 2.71 -13.83 8.33
C LEU A 72 1.98 -13.65 6.99
N ASN A 73 1.56 -14.73 6.35
CA ASN A 73 0.86 -14.69 5.07
C ASN A 73 -0.51 -13.96 5.12
N ARG A 74 -1.09 -13.79 6.31
CA ARG A 74 -2.45 -13.24 6.55
C ARG A 74 -2.47 -11.86 7.19
N GLU A 75 -1.32 -11.24 7.47
CA GLU A 75 -1.26 -9.93 8.15
C GLU A 75 -1.83 -8.75 7.33
N ARG A 76 -2.01 -8.89 6.01
CA ARG A 76 -2.54 -7.82 5.16
C ARG A 76 -4.04 -7.93 5.00
N ILE A 77 -4.75 -6.89 5.39
CA ILE A 77 -6.16 -6.66 5.05
C ILE A 77 -6.27 -5.74 3.81
N PRO A 78 -7.41 -5.70 3.10
CA PRO A 78 -7.61 -4.73 2.03
C PRO A 78 -7.40 -3.29 2.53
N GLU A 79 -6.62 -2.47 1.81
CA GLU A 79 -6.51 -1.04 2.11
C GLU A 79 -7.77 -0.27 1.69
N ARG A 80 -8.11 0.82 2.38
CA ARG A 80 -9.28 1.68 2.06
C ARG A 80 -9.30 2.10 0.58
N ILE A 81 -10.42 1.90 -0.11
CA ILE A 81 -10.56 2.14 -1.57
C ILE A 81 -10.20 3.58 -1.99
N VAL A 82 -10.36 4.54 -1.08
CA VAL A 82 -9.88 5.92 -1.12
C VAL A 82 -9.31 6.26 0.27
N HIS A 83 -8.44 7.25 0.37
CA HIS A 83 -7.84 7.62 1.65
C HIS A 83 -6.98 6.54 2.33
N ALA A 84 -6.31 5.70 1.52
CA ALA A 84 -5.48 4.61 1.99
C ALA A 84 -4.27 5.10 2.81
N LYS A 85 -3.48 6.04 2.26
CA LYS A 85 -2.35 6.68 2.97
C LYS A 85 -2.86 7.72 3.96
N GLY A 86 -2.51 7.56 5.23
CA GLY A 86 -2.87 8.50 6.28
C GLY A 86 -2.39 8.07 7.66
N THR A 87 -2.48 8.99 8.63
CA THR A 87 -2.14 8.77 10.03
C THR A 87 -3.22 9.38 10.94
N GLY A 88 -3.14 9.16 12.24
CA GLY A 88 -4.07 9.77 13.17
C GLY A 88 -3.57 9.79 14.61
N ALA A 89 -4.33 10.50 15.44
CA ALA A 89 -4.07 10.67 16.85
C ALA A 89 -5.38 10.84 17.61
N PHE A 90 -5.27 10.88 18.94
CA PHE A 90 -6.38 10.91 19.87
C PHE A 90 -6.27 12.12 20.79
N GLY A 91 -7.39 12.46 21.40
CA GLY A 91 -7.44 13.42 22.49
C GLY A 91 -8.88 13.71 22.88
N TYR A 92 -9.27 14.98 22.94
CA TYR A 92 -10.61 15.37 23.33
C TYR A 92 -11.15 16.57 22.55
N PHE A 93 -12.48 16.63 22.44
CA PHE A 93 -13.24 17.82 22.12
C PHE A 93 -13.77 18.44 23.40
N GLU A 94 -13.55 19.74 23.59
CA GLU A 94 -14.12 20.52 24.68
C GLU A 94 -15.13 21.53 24.14
N ALA A 95 -16.39 21.42 24.55
CA ALA A 95 -17.42 22.40 24.22
C ALA A 95 -17.17 23.70 24.99
N THR A 96 -16.86 24.80 24.29
CA THR A 96 -16.50 26.09 24.93
C THR A 96 -17.65 27.09 24.92
N HIS A 97 -18.61 26.91 24.01
CA HIS A 97 -19.78 27.79 23.86
C HIS A 97 -21.07 26.98 23.98
N ASP A 98 -22.12 27.60 24.51
CA ASP A 98 -23.42 26.95 24.65
C ASP A 98 -24.24 27.14 23.37
N ILE A 99 -24.50 26.02 22.69
CA ILE A 99 -25.38 25.97 21.50
C ILE A 99 -26.62 25.10 21.72
N SER A 100 -27.03 24.90 22.97
CA SER A 100 -28.21 24.10 23.34
C SER A 100 -29.53 24.66 22.80
N HIS A 101 -29.56 25.95 22.46
CA HIS A 101 -30.66 26.62 21.77
C HIS A 101 -30.83 26.15 20.31
N ILE A 102 -29.82 25.51 19.73
CA ILE A 102 -29.80 25.03 18.34
C ILE A 102 -29.76 23.50 18.27
N CYS A 103 -28.96 22.85 19.12
CA CYS A 103 -28.75 21.41 19.08
C CYS A 103 -28.77 20.81 20.48
N LYS A 104 -29.56 19.75 20.68
CA LYS A 104 -29.67 19.03 21.97
C LYS A 104 -28.58 18.00 22.23
N ALA A 105 -27.69 17.74 21.26
CA ALA A 105 -26.68 16.70 21.36
C ALA A 105 -25.81 16.88 22.60
N ASP A 106 -25.64 15.80 23.36
CA ASP A 106 -25.13 15.89 24.72
C ASP A 106 -23.71 16.46 24.78
N PHE A 107 -22.86 16.07 23.84
CA PHE A 107 -21.44 16.47 23.77
C PHE A 107 -21.21 17.96 23.48
N LEU A 108 -22.25 18.69 23.02
CA LEU A 108 -22.17 20.12 22.70
C LEU A 108 -22.51 21.03 23.89
N LYS A 109 -22.89 20.47 25.05
CA LYS A 109 -23.14 21.26 26.26
C LYS A 109 -21.83 21.85 26.77
N LYS A 110 -21.82 23.17 27.01
CA LYS A 110 -20.64 23.93 27.46
C LYS A 110 -19.94 23.25 28.65
N GLY A 111 -18.62 23.17 28.59
CA GLY A 111 -17.75 22.56 29.60
C GLY A 111 -17.56 21.05 29.45
N LYS A 112 -18.29 20.37 28.54
CA LYS A 112 -18.10 18.94 28.33
C LYS A 112 -16.86 18.64 27.54
N LYS A 113 -16.08 17.69 28.07
CA LYS A 113 -14.96 17.05 27.38
C LYS A 113 -15.39 15.67 26.88
N THR A 114 -15.20 15.45 25.58
CA THR A 114 -15.59 14.24 24.86
C THR A 114 -14.36 13.64 24.20
N PRO A 115 -13.99 12.38 24.45
CA PRO A 115 -12.84 11.77 23.78
C PRO A 115 -13.04 11.78 22.26
N VAL A 116 -11.94 11.97 21.51
CA VAL A 116 -11.96 11.96 20.05
C VAL A 116 -10.82 11.14 19.46
N ALA A 117 -11.07 10.59 18.27
CA ALA A 117 -10.04 10.08 17.37
C ALA A 117 -10.08 10.86 16.06
N MET A 118 -8.92 11.31 15.59
CA MET A 118 -8.80 12.12 14.38
C MET A 118 -7.84 11.46 13.40
N ARG A 119 -8.26 11.30 12.14
CA ARG A 119 -7.45 10.71 11.06
C ARG A 119 -7.29 11.68 9.89
N PHE A 120 -6.04 11.86 9.48
CA PHE A 120 -5.59 12.63 8.34
C PHE A 120 -5.18 11.69 7.21
N SER A 121 -5.42 12.08 5.96
CA SER A 121 -5.07 11.22 4.81
C SER A 121 -4.94 11.99 3.51
N THR A 122 -4.18 11.45 2.56
CA THR A 122 -4.34 11.82 1.14
C THR A 122 -5.62 11.20 0.60
N SER A 123 -6.09 11.60 -0.59
CA SER A 123 -7.31 11.01 -1.19
C SER A 123 -7.02 9.87 -2.18
N ARG A 124 -6.09 10.12 -3.12
CA ARG A 124 -5.88 9.27 -4.31
C ARG A 124 -4.82 8.18 -4.09
N GLY A 125 -3.85 8.39 -3.21
CA GLY A 125 -2.73 7.47 -2.99
C GLY A 125 -3.13 6.07 -2.51
N SER A 126 -2.29 5.07 -2.80
CA SER A 126 -2.30 3.77 -2.07
C SER A 126 -1.45 3.90 -0.80
N ARG A 127 -1.47 2.93 0.12
CA ARG A 127 -0.81 3.02 1.44
C ARG A 127 0.68 3.41 1.40
N GLY A 128 1.40 3.09 0.32
CA GLY A 128 2.82 3.42 0.17
C GLY A 128 3.13 4.77 -0.48
N SER A 129 2.13 5.57 -0.86
CA SER A 129 2.35 6.86 -1.55
C SER A 129 2.89 7.93 -0.59
N SER A 130 3.25 9.10 -1.12
CA SER A 130 3.76 10.20 -0.30
C SER A 130 2.62 10.95 0.41
N ASP A 131 2.84 11.37 1.65
CA ASP A 131 2.00 12.34 2.37
C ASP A 131 1.94 13.70 1.65
N LEU A 132 2.92 13.98 0.79
CA LEU A 132 3.12 15.24 0.07
C LEU A 132 2.71 15.17 -1.41
N ASP A 133 1.99 14.14 -1.83
CA ASP A 133 1.35 14.13 -3.15
C ASP A 133 0.30 15.25 -3.24
N LEU A 134 0.27 16.01 -4.35
CA LEU A 134 -0.71 17.08 -4.57
C LEU A 134 -2.11 16.49 -4.75
N ASN A 135 -2.97 16.61 -3.73
CA ASN A 135 -4.35 16.13 -3.74
C ASN A 135 -5.17 16.71 -2.57
N VAL A 136 -6.48 16.48 -2.56
CA VAL A 136 -7.30 16.78 -1.38
C VAL A 136 -6.91 15.90 -0.20
N ARG A 137 -6.90 16.47 1.00
CA ARG A 137 -6.70 15.74 2.25
C ARG A 137 -8.02 15.42 2.92
N GLY A 138 -8.16 14.18 3.39
CA GLY A 138 -9.25 13.78 4.27
C GLY A 138 -8.95 14.16 5.71
N LEU A 139 -9.97 14.66 6.42
CA LEU A 139 -9.92 14.97 7.86
C LEU A 139 -11.18 14.39 8.49
N ALA A 140 -11.03 13.25 9.16
CA ALA A 140 -12.12 12.56 9.82
C ALA A 140 -11.97 12.65 11.33
N VAL A 141 -13.06 12.96 12.04
CA VAL A 141 -13.12 13.04 13.51
C VAL A 141 -14.25 12.14 14.00
N LYS A 142 -13.93 11.26 14.95
CA LYS A 142 -14.88 10.44 15.70
C LYS A 142 -14.97 10.99 17.11
N PHE A 143 -16.17 11.30 17.56
CA PHE A 143 -16.49 11.72 18.92
C PHE A 143 -17.10 10.53 19.65
N TYR A 144 -16.45 10.06 20.71
CA TYR A 144 -17.00 9.01 21.56
C TYR A 144 -17.91 9.67 22.59
N THR A 145 -19.19 9.84 22.24
CA THR A 145 -20.16 10.52 23.10
C THR A 145 -20.86 9.53 24.02
N ARG A 146 -21.54 10.04 25.05
CA ARG A 146 -22.42 9.24 25.93
C ARG A 146 -23.75 8.86 25.28
N GLU A 147 -23.95 9.22 24.02
CA GLU A 147 -25.13 8.89 23.22
C GLU A 147 -24.75 8.02 21.99
N GLY A 148 -23.55 7.40 22.02
CA GLY A 148 -22.96 6.67 20.91
C GLY A 148 -21.87 7.48 20.18
N ASN A 149 -21.32 6.91 19.11
CA ASN A 149 -20.31 7.59 18.32
C ASN A 149 -20.95 8.61 17.37
N PHE A 150 -20.38 9.81 17.27
CA PHE A 150 -20.67 10.77 16.23
C PHE A 150 -19.44 10.94 15.33
N ASP A 151 -19.58 10.86 14.01
CA ASP A 151 -18.45 10.99 13.09
C ASP A 151 -18.64 12.16 12.10
N ILE A 152 -17.67 13.08 12.09
CA ILE A 152 -17.52 14.06 11.02
C ILE A 152 -16.48 13.53 10.04
N VAL A 153 -16.91 13.17 8.83
CA VAL A 153 -16.02 12.64 7.78
C VAL A 153 -15.80 13.69 6.70
N GLY A 154 -14.85 14.58 6.98
CA GLY A 154 -14.60 15.80 6.22
C GLY A 154 -13.34 15.80 5.35
N PHE A 155 -13.05 16.97 4.81
CA PHE A 155 -11.91 17.25 3.92
C PHE A 155 -11.22 18.55 4.33
N ASN A 156 -10.03 18.82 3.80
CA ASN A 156 -9.35 20.11 3.96
C ASN A 156 -9.85 21.21 3.02
N THR A 157 -10.91 20.93 2.24
CA THR A 157 -11.57 21.88 1.35
C THR A 157 -13.00 22.14 1.82
N PRO A 158 -13.51 23.37 1.73
CA PRO A 158 -14.87 23.69 2.16
C PRO A 158 -15.94 23.11 1.23
N VAL A 159 -15.58 22.77 -0.02
CA VAL A 159 -16.43 22.18 -1.06
C VAL A 159 -16.00 20.76 -1.42
N TYR A 160 -16.89 20.03 -2.08
CA TYR A 160 -16.68 18.66 -2.58
C TYR A 160 -16.64 18.59 -4.13
N LEU A 161 -16.19 17.45 -4.67
CA LEU A 161 -15.92 17.27 -6.11
C LEU A 161 -17.20 17.19 -6.96
N TYR A 162 -18.28 16.72 -6.38
CA TYR A 162 -19.55 16.48 -7.07
C TYR A 162 -20.66 16.40 -6.04
N LYS A 163 -21.91 16.61 -6.44
CA LYS A 163 -23.05 16.42 -5.54
C LYS A 163 -23.89 15.20 -5.86
N ASP A 164 -23.86 14.73 -7.11
CA ASP A 164 -24.57 13.51 -7.51
C ASP A 164 -23.72 12.26 -7.20
N PRO A 165 -24.20 11.33 -6.35
CA PRO A 165 -23.51 10.08 -6.06
C PRO A 165 -23.11 9.23 -7.27
N LEU A 166 -23.77 9.35 -8.43
CA LEU A 166 -23.40 8.61 -9.64
C LEU A 166 -21.96 8.91 -10.10
N HIS A 167 -21.42 10.08 -9.76
CA HIS A 167 -20.07 10.47 -10.13
C HIS A 167 -18.97 9.78 -9.29
N VAL A 168 -19.31 9.04 -8.23
CA VAL A 168 -18.32 8.38 -7.36
C VAL A 168 -17.40 7.43 -8.12
N LEU A 169 -17.95 6.58 -8.98
CA LEU A 169 -17.18 5.58 -9.72
C LEU A 169 -16.26 6.21 -10.78
N PRO A 170 -16.75 7.08 -11.71
CA PRO A 170 -15.88 7.69 -12.70
C PRO A 170 -14.79 8.54 -12.04
N VAL A 171 -15.10 9.27 -10.97
CA VAL A 171 -14.10 10.09 -10.24
C VAL A 171 -13.03 9.23 -9.59
N ILE A 172 -13.41 8.14 -8.91
CA ILE A 172 -12.44 7.24 -8.26
C ILE A 172 -11.59 6.53 -9.31
N ARG A 173 -12.18 5.98 -10.38
CA ARG A 173 -11.44 5.26 -11.43
C ARG A 173 -10.51 6.18 -12.22
N ALA A 174 -10.95 7.39 -12.57
CA ALA A 174 -10.10 8.39 -13.22
C ALA A 174 -8.92 8.82 -12.35
N SER A 175 -9.10 8.84 -11.03
CA SER A 175 -8.05 9.18 -10.05
C SER A 175 -7.10 8.03 -9.73
N ARG A 176 -7.31 6.84 -10.31
CA ARG A 176 -6.49 5.64 -10.10
C ARG A 176 -5.52 5.45 -11.27
N LYS A 177 -4.65 4.46 -11.11
CA LYS A 177 -3.67 4.08 -12.13
C LYS A 177 -4.40 3.46 -13.32
N SER A 178 -3.91 3.72 -14.53
CA SER A 178 -4.44 3.12 -15.76
C SER A 178 -4.47 1.60 -15.63
N PRO A 179 -5.55 0.94 -16.05
CA PRO A 179 -5.68 -0.52 -15.96
C PRO A 179 -4.67 -1.24 -16.85
N VAL A 180 -4.00 -0.56 -17.79
CA VAL A 180 -3.01 -1.17 -18.69
C VAL A 180 -1.59 -0.92 -18.16
N THR A 181 -1.24 0.35 -17.95
CA THR A 181 0.13 0.76 -17.63
C THR A 181 0.45 0.68 -16.14
N ASN A 182 -0.58 0.68 -15.28
CA ASN A 182 -0.46 0.81 -13.84
C ASN A 182 0.37 2.02 -13.37
N ALA A 183 0.33 3.08 -14.17
CA ALA A 183 0.84 4.40 -13.85
C ALA A 183 -0.33 5.40 -13.79
N LEU A 184 -0.10 6.55 -13.16
CA LEU A 184 -1.05 7.66 -13.19
C LEU A 184 -1.23 8.15 -14.63
N ASP A 185 -2.48 8.32 -15.07
CA ASP A 185 -2.79 8.84 -16.40
C ASP A 185 -3.49 10.20 -16.28
N LEU A 186 -2.79 11.24 -16.71
CA LEU A 186 -3.32 12.60 -16.68
C LEU A 186 -4.45 12.82 -17.68
N ASN A 187 -4.57 12.02 -18.75
CA ASN A 187 -5.72 12.06 -19.65
C ASN A 187 -6.99 11.61 -18.91
N MET A 188 -6.93 10.50 -18.17
CA MET A 188 -8.07 10.01 -17.39
C MET A 188 -8.54 11.05 -16.37
N ILE A 189 -7.59 11.67 -15.65
CA ILE A 189 -7.90 12.70 -14.65
C ILE A 189 -8.52 13.93 -15.30
N TRP A 190 -7.90 14.48 -16.34
CA TRP A 190 -8.39 15.73 -16.96
C TRP A 190 -9.65 15.52 -17.79
N ASP A 191 -9.84 14.37 -18.42
CA ASP A 191 -11.11 14.06 -19.08
C ASP A 191 -12.26 14.02 -18.06
N MET A 192 -12.03 13.40 -16.89
CA MET A 192 -12.99 13.42 -15.80
C MET A 192 -13.26 14.85 -15.28
N ILE A 193 -12.22 15.63 -14.98
CA ILE A 193 -12.37 17.01 -14.48
C ILE A 193 -13.18 17.87 -15.46
N THR A 194 -12.88 17.75 -16.75
CA THR A 194 -13.53 18.56 -17.78
C THR A 194 -14.90 18.03 -18.20
N SER A 195 -15.21 16.77 -17.92
CA SER A 195 -16.55 16.18 -18.11
C SER A 195 -17.47 16.38 -16.91
N ILE A 196 -16.91 16.62 -15.73
CA ILE A 196 -17.63 16.88 -14.47
C ILE A 196 -17.24 18.29 -13.97
N PRO A 197 -17.74 19.36 -14.61
CA PRO A 197 -17.32 20.74 -14.32
C PRO A 197 -17.64 21.19 -12.89
N GLU A 198 -18.57 20.53 -12.20
CA GLU A 198 -18.83 20.75 -10.76
C GLU A 198 -17.60 20.49 -9.86
N SER A 199 -16.61 19.74 -10.36
CA SER A 199 -15.35 19.51 -9.64
C SER A 199 -14.36 20.67 -9.69
N LEU A 200 -14.54 21.64 -10.61
CA LEU A 200 -13.53 22.65 -10.95
C LEU A 200 -13.13 23.52 -9.76
N GLN A 201 -14.08 24.00 -8.96
CA GLN A 201 -13.79 24.84 -7.80
C GLN A 201 -12.85 24.13 -6.81
N MET A 202 -13.14 22.87 -6.48
CA MET A 202 -12.29 22.09 -5.60
C MET A 202 -10.91 21.80 -6.21
N GLN A 203 -10.84 21.54 -7.51
CA GLN A 203 -9.56 21.31 -8.18
C GLN A 203 -8.71 22.58 -8.21
N MET A 204 -9.31 23.76 -8.39
CA MET A 204 -8.61 25.04 -8.27
C MET A 204 -8.00 25.24 -6.88
N ILE A 205 -8.75 24.92 -5.81
CA ILE A 205 -8.24 24.98 -4.43
C ILE A 205 -7.05 24.04 -4.24
N VAL A 206 -7.14 22.82 -4.75
CA VAL A 206 -6.04 21.84 -4.61
C VAL A 206 -4.81 22.32 -5.38
N LEU A 207 -4.98 22.74 -6.64
CA LEU A 207 -3.90 23.10 -7.56
C LEU A 207 -3.25 24.47 -7.24
N SER A 208 -3.90 25.34 -6.47
CA SER A 208 -3.31 26.62 -6.02
C SER A 208 -2.26 26.47 -4.90
N GLY A 209 -1.97 25.24 -4.47
CA GLY A 209 -1.03 24.92 -3.40
C GLY A 209 -1.70 24.60 -2.06
N ARG A 210 -2.99 24.92 -1.87
CA ARG A 210 -3.74 24.51 -0.65
C ARG A 210 -3.93 22.99 -0.54
N GLY A 211 -3.62 22.24 -1.60
CA GLY A 211 -3.52 20.77 -1.58
C GLY A 211 -2.24 20.23 -0.92
N LEU A 212 -1.30 21.07 -0.51
CA LEU A 212 -0.02 20.70 0.09
C LEU A 212 0.16 21.36 1.47
N PRO A 213 -0.53 20.90 2.52
CA PRO A 213 -0.35 21.47 3.84
C PRO A 213 1.10 21.26 4.30
N LYS A 214 1.69 22.28 4.98
CA LYS A 214 3.03 22.19 5.55
C LYS A 214 3.15 21.15 6.65
N SER A 215 2.06 20.95 7.37
CA SER A 215 1.89 19.97 8.44
C SER A 215 0.41 19.64 8.56
N TYR A 216 0.06 18.43 9.02
CA TYR A 216 -1.33 18.14 9.38
C TYR A 216 -1.86 19.10 10.46
N VAL A 217 -0.99 19.66 11.32
CA VAL A 217 -1.39 20.66 12.34
C VAL A 217 -1.77 22.02 11.76
N ASN A 218 -1.37 22.30 10.52
CA ASN A 218 -1.71 23.53 9.79
C ASN A 218 -2.88 23.33 8.82
N MET A 219 -3.52 22.16 8.85
CA MET A 219 -4.54 21.81 7.88
C MET A 219 -5.94 22.15 8.42
N PRO A 220 -6.76 22.91 7.67
CA PRO A 220 -8.17 23.09 8.00
C PRO A 220 -8.96 21.82 7.71
N GLY A 221 -10.13 21.71 8.33
CA GLY A 221 -11.10 20.64 8.12
C GLY A 221 -12.51 21.19 7.96
N PHE A 222 -13.30 20.58 7.10
CA PHE A 222 -14.67 20.97 6.82
C PHE A 222 -15.56 19.75 6.74
N GLY A 223 -16.72 19.80 7.37
CA GLY A 223 -17.68 18.68 7.38
C GLY A 223 -18.36 18.41 6.03
N ILE A 224 -18.13 19.29 5.05
CA ILE A 224 -18.73 19.43 3.70
C ILE A 224 -20.25 19.57 3.65
N HIS A 225 -20.99 18.76 4.41
CA HIS A 225 -22.44 18.71 4.40
C HIS A 225 -23.05 19.77 5.30
N THR A 226 -24.26 20.21 4.96
CA THR A 226 -25.11 21.06 5.81
C THR A 226 -26.09 20.16 6.58
N TYR A 227 -25.84 19.97 7.87
CA TYR A 227 -26.59 19.08 8.75
C TYR A 227 -27.84 19.77 9.30
N GLN A 228 -28.97 19.09 9.29
CA GLN A 228 -30.12 19.41 10.10
C GLN A 228 -29.86 18.99 11.55
N VAL A 229 -30.04 19.94 12.47
CA VAL A 229 -29.91 19.75 13.91
C VAL A 229 -31.18 20.22 14.61
N GLU A 230 -31.45 19.65 15.78
CA GLU A 230 -32.63 19.97 16.57
C GLU A 230 -32.29 20.30 18.01
N ASN A 231 -32.92 21.35 18.53
CA ASN A 231 -32.82 21.70 19.94
C ASN A 231 -33.80 20.86 20.79
N LYS A 232 -33.81 21.12 22.11
CA LYS A 232 -34.72 20.43 23.05
C LYS A 232 -36.21 20.72 22.81
N TYR A 233 -36.53 21.83 22.13
CA TYR A 233 -37.89 22.24 21.77
C TYR A 233 -38.34 21.69 20.41
N LYS A 234 -37.48 20.90 19.73
CA LYS A 234 -37.69 20.33 18.39
C LYS A 234 -37.70 21.36 17.27
N GLU A 235 -37.11 22.53 17.51
CA GLU A 235 -36.89 23.51 16.45
C GLU A 235 -35.69 23.05 15.61
N SER A 236 -35.85 23.07 14.29
CA SER A 236 -34.82 22.66 13.34
C SER A 236 -33.96 23.84 12.92
N TYR A 237 -32.65 23.62 12.94
CA TYR A 237 -31.63 24.51 12.42
C TYR A 237 -30.73 23.74 11.46
N PHE A 238 -29.96 24.46 10.66
CA PHE A 238 -29.04 23.87 9.69
C PHE A 238 -27.63 24.38 9.94
N THR A 239 -26.68 23.44 10.04
CA THR A 239 -25.32 23.75 10.45
C THR A 239 -24.27 23.14 9.53
N ARG A 240 -23.21 23.89 9.25
CA ARG A 240 -22.04 23.41 8.50
C ARG A 240 -20.79 23.56 9.35
N PHE A 241 -20.08 22.45 9.58
CA PHE A 241 -18.93 22.38 10.48
C PHE A 241 -17.63 22.87 9.83
N HIS A 242 -16.90 23.69 10.57
CA HIS A 242 -15.55 24.19 10.26
C HIS A 242 -14.61 23.84 11.41
N ILE A 243 -13.47 23.24 11.10
CA ILE A 243 -12.44 22.77 12.06
C ILE A 243 -11.14 23.46 11.67
N LEU A 244 -10.85 24.60 12.29
CA LEU A 244 -9.75 25.47 11.89
C LEU A 244 -8.54 25.30 12.81
N PRO A 245 -7.32 25.11 12.27
CA PRO A 245 -6.12 24.87 13.08
C PRO A 245 -5.75 26.13 13.85
N ASP A 246 -5.53 26.00 15.16
CA ASP A 246 -5.07 27.12 15.99
C ASP A 246 -3.63 27.53 15.65
N ALA A 247 -2.86 26.62 15.02
CA ALA A 247 -1.51 26.89 14.49
C ALA A 247 -1.51 27.69 13.17
N GLY A 248 -2.69 28.05 12.65
CA GLY A 248 -2.87 28.75 11.38
C GLY A 248 -2.71 27.85 10.15
N ILE A 249 -3.30 28.27 9.04
CA ILE A 249 -3.24 27.56 7.76
C ILE A 249 -1.91 27.87 7.07
N LYS A 250 -1.14 26.83 6.72
CA LYS A 250 0.17 26.95 6.06
C LYS A 250 0.36 25.82 5.05
N ASN A 251 0.88 26.15 3.86
CA ASN A 251 1.10 25.22 2.75
C ASN A 251 2.56 25.22 2.30
N LEU A 252 2.95 24.21 1.51
CA LEU A 252 4.26 24.09 0.88
C LEU A 252 4.16 24.42 -0.62
N PRO A 253 5.17 25.08 -1.20
CA PRO A 253 5.36 25.13 -2.64
C PRO A 253 5.53 23.72 -3.23
N SER A 254 5.07 23.51 -4.47
CA SER A 254 5.08 22.17 -5.08
C SER A 254 6.48 21.56 -5.21
N GLU A 255 7.49 22.37 -5.55
CA GLU A 255 8.88 21.90 -5.68
C GLU A 255 9.48 21.43 -4.35
N GLU A 256 9.14 22.13 -3.27
CA GLU A 256 9.58 21.74 -1.93
C GLU A 256 8.89 20.43 -1.49
N ALA A 257 7.59 20.31 -1.75
CA ALA A 257 6.82 19.09 -1.46
C ALA A 257 7.37 17.86 -2.23
N ILE A 258 7.68 18.02 -3.51
CA ILE A 258 8.32 16.97 -4.35
C ILE A 258 9.67 16.55 -3.77
N ARG A 259 10.51 17.51 -3.37
CA ARG A 259 11.83 17.23 -2.80
C ARG A 259 11.72 16.50 -1.47
N ILE A 260 10.88 16.98 -0.55
CA ILE A 260 10.70 16.34 0.77
C ILE A 260 10.07 14.96 0.60
N GLY A 261 9.00 14.83 -0.18
CA GLY A 261 8.32 13.56 -0.42
C GLY A 261 9.20 12.51 -1.12
N GLY A 262 10.11 12.96 -2.00
CA GLY A 262 11.13 12.11 -2.62
C GLY A 262 12.21 11.61 -1.65
N LEU A 263 12.37 12.24 -0.48
CA LEU A 263 13.32 11.81 0.56
C LEU A 263 12.63 11.03 1.68
N ASN A 264 11.47 11.54 2.13
CA ASN A 264 10.64 10.95 3.17
C ASN A 264 9.15 11.00 2.76
N PRO A 265 8.58 9.89 2.25
CA PRO A 265 7.16 9.84 1.88
C PRO A 265 6.20 9.88 3.08
N ASP A 266 6.69 9.79 4.32
CA ASP A 266 5.92 9.83 5.56
C ASP A 266 6.12 11.16 6.33
N ALA A 267 6.62 12.22 5.67
CA ALA A 267 7.04 13.45 6.32
C ALA A 267 5.97 14.11 7.21
N LEU A 268 4.70 14.17 6.77
CA LEU A 268 3.62 14.75 7.57
C LEU A 268 3.21 13.84 8.73
N THR A 269 3.35 12.53 8.55
CA THR A 269 3.12 11.53 9.60
C THR A 269 4.15 11.63 10.72
N VAL A 270 5.43 11.70 10.37
CA VAL A 270 6.54 11.92 11.31
C VAL A 270 6.33 13.22 12.09
N ASP A 271 5.99 14.31 11.39
CA ASP A 271 5.79 15.63 11.98
C ASP A 271 4.63 15.65 13.00
N LEU A 272 3.47 15.06 12.68
CA LEU A 272 2.34 15.00 13.62
C LEU A 272 2.68 14.18 14.87
N TYR A 273 3.27 13.00 14.68
CA TYR A 273 3.63 12.12 15.79
C TYR A 273 4.64 12.80 16.71
N GLY A 274 5.71 13.37 16.14
CA GLY A 274 6.77 14.05 16.87
C GLY A 274 6.26 15.21 17.72
N LYS A 275 5.36 16.05 17.17
CA LYS A 275 4.74 17.16 17.92
C LYS A 275 3.95 16.69 19.14
N ILE A 276 3.18 15.62 19.01
CA ILE A 276 2.40 15.07 20.14
C ILE A 276 3.32 14.43 21.17
N ALA A 277 4.31 13.65 20.72
CA ALA A 277 5.27 13.00 21.61
C ALA A 277 6.12 14.02 22.41
N ASN A 278 6.40 15.18 21.81
CA ASN A 278 7.10 16.30 22.47
C ASN A 278 6.16 17.22 23.27
N GLY A 279 4.89 16.85 23.47
CA GLY A 279 3.95 17.58 24.33
C GLY A 279 3.32 18.84 23.72
N THR A 280 3.51 19.11 22.41
CA THR A 280 2.94 20.32 21.75
C THR A 280 1.40 20.35 21.75
N CYS A 281 0.76 19.18 21.82
CA CYS A 281 -0.70 18.99 21.83
C CYS A 281 -1.45 19.87 20.81
N PRO A 282 -1.31 19.61 19.49
CA PRO A 282 -1.92 20.42 18.44
C PRO A 282 -3.44 20.47 18.59
N SER A 283 -4.04 21.59 18.17
CA SER A 283 -5.45 21.84 18.41
C SER A 283 -6.16 22.64 17.30
N TRP A 284 -7.47 22.45 17.23
CA TRP A 284 -8.35 23.05 16.24
C TRP A 284 -9.60 23.65 16.90
N THR A 285 -9.92 24.89 16.55
CA THR A 285 -11.19 25.51 16.90
C THR A 285 -12.30 24.95 16.02
N VAL A 286 -13.33 24.37 16.64
CA VAL A 286 -14.54 23.90 15.95
C VAL A 286 -15.58 25.00 15.97
N SER A 287 -16.07 25.36 14.80
CA SER A 287 -17.13 26.36 14.58
C SER A 287 -18.22 25.82 13.67
N VAL A 288 -19.39 26.44 13.70
CA VAL A 288 -20.50 26.16 12.78
C VAL A 288 -21.04 27.44 12.17
N GLN A 289 -21.44 27.37 10.90
CA GLN A 289 -22.43 28.31 10.36
C GLN A 289 -23.81 27.85 10.80
N ILE A 290 -24.72 28.78 11.10
CA ILE A 290 -26.07 28.47 11.56
C ILE A 290 -27.08 29.13 10.62
N LEU A 291 -28.05 28.36 10.15
CA LEU A 291 -29.15 28.83 9.34
C LEU A 291 -30.47 28.39 9.98
N THR A 292 -31.45 29.29 9.99
CA THR A 292 -32.82 28.98 10.38
C THR A 292 -33.58 28.34 9.22
N LEU A 293 -34.76 27.76 9.48
CA LEU A 293 -35.62 27.26 8.41
C LEU A 293 -36.02 28.36 7.42
N ASP A 294 -36.19 29.60 7.88
CA ASP A 294 -36.54 30.72 7.01
C ASP A 294 -35.36 31.16 6.14
N ASP A 295 -34.12 31.08 6.66
CA ASP A 295 -32.92 31.22 5.83
C ASP A 295 -32.88 30.16 4.73
N VAL A 296 -33.19 28.90 5.05
CA VAL A 296 -33.24 27.82 4.06
C VAL A 296 -34.30 28.07 3.00
N LYS A 297 -35.49 28.53 3.39
CA LYS A 297 -36.55 28.89 2.43
C LYS A 297 -36.13 30.05 1.52
N LYS A 298 -35.39 31.03 2.06
CA LYS A 298 -34.90 32.20 1.32
C LYS A 298 -33.78 31.85 0.35
N GLU A 299 -32.82 31.03 0.78
CA GLU A 299 -31.67 30.65 -0.02
C GLU A 299 -31.99 29.53 -1.01
N GLY A 300 -32.91 28.63 -0.67
CA GLY A 300 -33.24 27.44 -1.43
C GLY A 300 -32.23 26.30 -1.26
N ALA A 301 -32.31 25.30 -2.13
CA ALA A 301 -31.51 24.07 -2.02
C ALA A 301 -29.98 24.28 -2.14
N LYS A 302 -29.54 25.44 -2.65
CA LYS A 302 -28.11 25.75 -2.86
C LYS A 302 -27.26 25.71 -1.59
N ILE A 303 -27.85 25.84 -0.41
CA ILE A 303 -27.13 25.72 0.88
C ILE A 303 -26.80 24.27 1.26
N PHE A 304 -27.45 23.30 0.62
CA PHE A 304 -27.15 21.86 0.72
C PHE A 304 -26.25 21.38 -0.41
N ASP A 305 -25.97 22.23 -1.40
CA ASP A 305 -25.05 21.91 -2.48
C ASP A 305 -23.61 21.88 -1.95
N VAL A 306 -23.07 20.65 -1.83
CA VAL A 306 -21.72 20.39 -1.32
C VAL A 306 -20.61 20.91 -2.23
N THR A 307 -20.90 21.22 -3.50
CA THR A 307 -19.91 21.83 -4.41
C THR A 307 -19.79 23.33 -4.18
N ARG A 308 -20.63 23.90 -3.30
CA ARG A 308 -20.69 25.33 -3.00
C ARG A 308 -20.37 25.62 -1.54
N SER A 309 -19.76 26.78 -1.31
CA SER A 309 -19.54 27.33 0.04
C SER A 309 -20.70 28.22 0.46
N ILE A 310 -21.01 28.22 1.77
CA ILE A 310 -21.97 29.17 2.34
C ILE A 310 -21.23 30.47 2.66
N PRO A 311 -21.65 31.64 2.12
CA PRO A 311 -20.91 32.89 2.28
C PRO A 311 -20.72 33.30 3.75
N LEU A 312 -19.46 33.38 4.20
CA LEU A 312 -19.11 33.72 5.59
C LEU A 312 -19.56 35.14 5.99
N LYS A 313 -19.60 36.08 5.03
CA LYS A 313 -20.10 37.45 5.25
C LYS A 313 -21.58 37.47 5.65
N LYS A 314 -22.37 36.50 5.17
CA LYS A 314 -23.81 36.41 5.40
C LYS A 314 -24.15 35.48 6.56
N TYR A 315 -23.44 34.37 6.67
CA TYR A 315 -23.60 33.36 7.71
C TYR A 315 -22.25 33.16 8.41
N PRO A 316 -21.94 33.96 9.45
CA PRO A 316 -20.64 33.93 10.11
C PRO A 316 -20.40 32.64 10.89
N LEU A 317 -19.14 32.41 11.25
CA LEU A 317 -18.74 31.28 12.08
C LEU A 317 -19.06 31.53 13.55
N HIS A 318 -19.77 30.59 14.16
CA HIS A 318 -20.01 30.54 15.59
C HIS A 318 -19.14 29.45 16.21
N LYS A 319 -18.23 29.83 17.10
CA LYS A 319 -17.36 28.89 17.81
C LYS A 319 -18.23 28.00 18.71
N ILE A 320 -17.93 26.70 18.75
CA ILE A 320 -18.64 25.73 19.59
C ILE A 320 -17.72 25.01 20.55
N GLY A 321 -16.45 24.80 20.18
CA GLY A 321 -15.51 24.07 21.00
C GLY A 321 -14.13 23.99 20.39
N LYS A 322 -13.30 23.14 20.98
CA LYS A 322 -11.90 22.94 20.60
C LYS A 322 -11.55 21.46 20.63
N ILE A 323 -10.94 20.96 19.56
CA ILE A 323 -10.32 19.64 19.53
C ILE A 323 -8.85 19.80 19.91
N VAL A 324 -8.36 19.00 20.85
CA VAL A 324 -6.95 18.91 21.24
C VAL A 324 -6.52 17.46 21.05
N LEU A 325 -5.39 17.24 20.34
CA LEU A 325 -4.78 15.93 20.19
C LEU A 325 -3.58 15.84 21.13
N ASP A 326 -3.69 15.01 22.16
CA ASP A 326 -2.70 14.87 23.24
C ASP A 326 -2.12 13.45 23.33
N ARG A 327 -2.57 12.52 22.49
CA ARG A 327 -2.18 11.11 22.55
C ARG A 327 -1.91 10.52 21.17
N ASN A 328 -0.70 10.00 20.97
CA ASN A 328 -0.37 9.15 19.83
C ASN A 328 -1.01 7.75 19.96
N HIS A 329 -1.16 7.06 18.84
CA HIS A 329 -1.60 5.66 18.82
C HIS A 329 -0.54 4.75 19.46
N LYS A 330 -0.96 3.69 20.18
CA LYS A 330 -0.03 2.71 20.76
C LYS A 330 0.38 1.64 19.76
N ASN A 331 -0.53 1.31 18.85
CA ASN A 331 -0.27 0.45 17.70
C ASN A 331 -1.03 1.00 16.49
N PHE A 332 -0.32 1.36 15.44
CA PHE A 332 -0.90 1.98 14.24
C PHE A 332 -1.93 1.07 13.57
N PHE A 333 -1.63 -0.22 13.42
CA PHE A 333 -2.55 -1.14 12.75
C PHE A 333 -3.86 -1.27 13.53
N ALA A 334 -3.79 -1.47 14.84
CA ALA A 334 -4.94 -1.62 15.71
C ALA A 334 -5.78 -0.34 15.83
N GLU A 335 -5.13 0.81 15.99
CA GLU A 335 -5.81 2.07 16.34
C GLU A 335 -6.09 2.98 15.14
N ILE A 336 -5.33 2.88 14.03
CA ILE A 336 -5.45 3.78 12.86
C ILE A 336 -5.88 3.02 11.60
N GLU A 337 -5.21 1.90 11.27
CA GLU A 337 -5.57 1.14 10.05
C GLU A 337 -6.97 0.54 10.18
N GLN A 338 -7.33 0.01 11.35
CA GLN A 338 -8.66 -0.56 11.61
C GLN A 338 -9.74 0.47 12.01
N LEU A 339 -9.38 1.75 12.13
CA LEU A 339 -10.33 2.82 12.48
C LEU A 339 -11.38 3.04 11.39
N ALA A 340 -12.66 3.01 11.76
CA ALA A 340 -13.80 3.09 10.88
C ALA A 340 -14.65 4.34 11.20
N PHE A 341 -14.65 5.31 10.28
CA PHE A 341 -15.51 6.49 10.34
C PHE A 341 -16.70 6.30 9.41
N CYS A 342 -17.93 6.53 9.87
CA CYS A 342 -19.11 6.48 9.02
C CYS A 342 -19.92 7.76 9.24
N PRO A 343 -20.20 8.58 8.21
CA PRO A 343 -21.00 9.81 8.39
C PRO A 343 -22.44 9.52 8.86
N GLY A 344 -22.90 8.26 8.76
CA GLY A 344 -24.16 7.81 9.34
C GLY A 344 -24.12 7.53 10.85
N ASN A 345 -22.96 7.61 11.50
CA ASN A 345 -22.86 7.58 12.96
C ASN A 345 -23.28 8.95 13.48
N LEU A 346 -24.56 9.06 13.82
CA LEU A 346 -25.22 10.26 14.32
C LEU A 346 -25.65 10.06 15.78
N VAL A 347 -25.89 11.16 16.49
CA VAL A 347 -26.33 11.18 17.89
C VAL A 347 -27.59 12.03 18.02
N PRO A 348 -28.42 11.83 19.08
CA PRO A 348 -29.61 12.63 19.31
C PRO A 348 -29.35 14.14 19.18
N GLY A 349 -30.18 14.83 18.40
CA GLY A 349 -30.01 16.26 18.11
C GLY A 349 -29.29 16.57 16.80
N ILE A 350 -28.58 15.61 16.21
CA ILE A 350 -28.03 15.72 14.85
C ILE A 350 -28.77 14.72 13.96
N VAL A 351 -29.69 15.22 13.14
CA VAL A 351 -30.61 14.37 12.36
C VAL A 351 -29.92 13.79 11.11
N GLY A 352 -28.94 14.52 10.57
CA GLY A 352 -28.20 14.16 9.35
C GLY A 352 -28.21 15.32 8.35
N ALA A 353 -27.76 15.08 7.11
CA ALA A 353 -27.88 16.07 6.04
C ALA A 353 -28.90 15.59 4.97
N PRO A 354 -29.72 16.49 4.40
CA PRO A 354 -30.76 16.12 3.44
C PRO A 354 -30.23 15.94 2.01
N ASP A 355 -28.94 16.15 1.74
CA ASP A 355 -28.33 16.02 0.41
C ASP A 355 -28.11 14.55 0.00
N LYS A 356 -28.17 14.29 -1.31
CA LYS A 356 -28.02 12.93 -1.87
C LYS A 356 -26.63 12.34 -1.65
N LEU A 357 -25.60 13.17 -1.58
CA LEU A 357 -24.25 12.70 -1.31
C LEU A 357 -24.13 12.14 0.11
N PHE A 358 -24.70 12.79 1.13
CA PHE A 358 -24.73 12.28 2.49
C PHE A 358 -25.44 10.93 2.59
N GLU A 359 -26.61 10.80 1.93
CA GLU A 359 -27.37 9.54 1.85
C GLU A 359 -26.48 8.40 1.30
N SER A 360 -25.81 8.63 0.16
CA SER A 360 -24.87 7.68 -0.45
C SER A 360 -23.70 7.33 0.46
N ARG A 361 -23.06 8.33 1.07
CA ARG A 361 -21.89 8.14 1.93
C ARG A 361 -22.23 7.33 3.17
N ARG A 362 -23.42 7.48 3.75
CA ARG A 362 -23.87 6.66 4.89
C ARG A 362 -23.89 5.17 4.54
N LEU A 363 -24.38 4.82 3.36
CA LEU A 363 -24.38 3.44 2.87
C LEU A 363 -22.97 2.94 2.52
N ALA A 364 -22.24 3.72 1.71
CA ALA A 364 -20.93 3.35 1.16
C ALA A 364 -19.90 3.01 2.24
N TYR A 365 -19.82 3.83 3.29
CA TYR A 365 -18.83 3.62 4.36
C TYR A 365 -19.15 2.37 5.18
N ARG A 366 -20.43 2.08 5.44
CA ARG A 366 -20.84 0.88 6.18
C ARG A 366 -20.50 -0.40 5.40
N ASP A 367 -20.78 -0.43 4.09
CA ASP A 367 -20.52 -1.59 3.24
C ASP A 367 -19.01 -1.85 3.09
N THR A 368 -18.21 -0.83 2.76
CA THR A 368 -16.75 -1.01 2.61
C THR A 368 -16.07 -1.42 3.92
N GLN A 369 -16.57 -0.97 5.07
CA GLN A 369 -16.03 -1.38 6.38
C GLN A 369 -16.35 -2.83 6.70
N SER A 370 -17.58 -3.28 6.38
CA SER A 370 -17.99 -4.68 6.57
C SER A 370 -17.17 -5.63 5.70
N TYR A 371 -16.82 -5.24 4.48
CA TYR A 371 -15.90 -5.99 3.62
C TYR A 371 -14.46 -5.99 4.16
N ARG A 372 -13.93 -4.80 4.48
CA ARG A 372 -12.51 -4.62 4.82
C ARG A 372 -12.13 -5.16 6.18
N LEU A 373 -13.01 -5.04 7.17
CA LEU A 373 -12.76 -5.34 8.58
C LEU A 373 -13.60 -6.50 9.12
N GLY A 374 -14.60 -6.97 8.36
CA GLY A 374 -15.58 -7.96 8.80
C GLY A 374 -16.86 -7.33 9.33
N GLY A 375 -17.94 -8.11 9.39
CA GLY A 375 -19.28 -7.65 9.79
C GLY A 375 -19.35 -7.08 11.22
N SER A 376 -18.47 -7.53 12.11
CA SER A 376 -18.43 -7.14 13.52
C SER A 376 -17.39 -6.06 13.82
N PHE A 377 -16.99 -5.26 12.82
CA PHE A 377 -15.93 -4.25 12.97
C PHE A 377 -16.17 -3.19 14.05
N ASN A 378 -17.42 -2.98 14.48
CA ASN A 378 -17.75 -2.11 15.62
C ASN A 378 -17.18 -2.62 16.94
N ASN A 379 -16.88 -3.91 17.06
CA ASN A 379 -16.31 -4.54 18.25
C ASN A 379 -14.77 -4.45 18.29
N ILE A 380 -14.14 -3.93 17.23
CA ILE A 380 -12.72 -3.59 17.27
C ILE A 380 -12.57 -2.42 18.26
N PRO A 381 -11.65 -2.48 19.25
CA PRO A 381 -11.62 -1.54 20.37
C PRO A 381 -11.71 -0.05 20.01
N VAL A 382 -11.06 0.37 18.92
CA VAL A 382 -11.06 1.76 18.48
C VAL A 382 -12.37 2.20 17.79
N ASN A 383 -13.22 1.26 17.38
CA ASN A 383 -14.52 1.53 16.77
C ASN A 383 -15.67 1.45 17.77
N CYS A 384 -15.44 0.76 18.91
CA CYS A 384 -16.42 0.61 19.97
C CYS A 384 -16.88 1.98 20.49
N PRO A 385 -18.19 2.23 20.65
CA PRO A 385 -18.68 3.41 21.36
C PRO A 385 -18.53 3.21 22.86
N PHE A 386 -17.30 3.11 23.35
CA PHE A 386 -16.95 2.65 24.71
C PHE A 386 -17.51 3.51 25.87
N GLN A 387 -18.10 4.66 25.57
CA GLN A 387 -18.80 5.52 26.55
C GLN A 387 -20.23 5.04 26.84
N VAL A 388 -20.73 4.04 26.10
CA VAL A 388 -22.06 3.45 26.29
C VAL A 388 -21.99 1.93 26.19
N GLU A 389 -22.84 1.26 26.94
CA GLU A 389 -23.05 -0.18 26.75
C GLU A 389 -23.91 -0.42 25.51
N THR A 390 -23.41 -1.19 24.55
CA THR A 390 -24.11 -1.44 23.30
C THR A 390 -25.05 -2.63 23.41
N HIS A 391 -26.35 -2.38 23.26
CA HIS A 391 -27.37 -3.42 23.23
C HIS A 391 -28.00 -3.49 21.83
N THR A 392 -27.80 -4.61 21.12
CA THR A 392 -28.29 -4.77 19.74
C THR A 392 -28.83 -6.18 19.50
N TYR A 393 -29.56 -6.41 18.41
CA TYR A 393 -29.96 -7.76 17.99
C TYR A 393 -29.02 -8.39 16.96
N ASN A 394 -27.93 -7.72 16.61
CA ASN A 394 -26.90 -8.30 15.76
C ASN A 394 -26.13 -9.37 16.56
N ARG A 395 -25.87 -10.52 15.93
CA ARG A 395 -25.15 -11.66 16.50
C ARG A 395 -24.16 -12.23 15.49
N ASP A 396 -23.17 -12.96 16.01
CA ASP A 396 -22.23 -13.78 15.25
C ASP A 396 -21.35 -12.97 14.28
N GLY A 397 -21.06 -13.51 13.11
CA GLY A 397 -20.24 -12.87 12.08
C GLY A 397 -18.73 -13.08 12.26
N VAL A 398 -17.96 -12.36 11.44
CA VAL A 398 -16.49 -12.44 11.44
C VAL A 398 -15.94 -11.77 12.71
N PRO A 399 -15.08 -12.44 13.51
CA PRO A 399 -14.49 -11.87 14.72
C PRO A 399 -13.81 -10.50 14.51
N PRO A 400 -13.72 -9.66 15.56
CA PRO A 400 -14.04 -9.95 16.97
C PRO A 400 -15.55 -9.91 17.27
N THR A 401 -16.07 -10.95 17.92
CA THR A 401 -17.48 -11.06 18.34
C THR A 401 -17.71 -10.71 19.82
N GLY A 402 -16.64 -10.56 20.60
CA GLY A 402 -16.74 -10.41 22.06
C GLY A 402 -17.41 -11.64 22.70
N ASP A 403 -18.27 -11.41 23.69
CA ASP A 403 -19.11 -12.44 24.30
C ASP A 403 -20.43 -12.68 23.54
N ASN A 404 -20.58 -12.07 22.35
CA ASN A 404 -21.76 -12.16 21.48
C ASN A 404 -23.09 -11.83 22.20
N GLN A 405 -23.05 -10.96 23.21
CA GLN A 405 -24.22 -10.61 24.05
C GLN A 405 -24.82 -11.82 24.79
N ARG A 406 -24.02 -12.86 25.05
CA ARG A 406 -24.34 -14.01 25.91
C ARG A 406 -25.70 -14.64 25.60
N ASP A 407 -26.61 -14.64 26.57
CA ASP A 407 -27.93 -15.26 26.59
C ASP A 407 -29.07 -14.28 26.24
N VAL A 408 -28.75 -13.04 25.83
CA VAL A 408 -29.76 -12.04 25.45
C VAL A 408 -30.54 -12.53 24.22
N PRO A 409 -31.89 -12.52 24.23
CA PRO A 409 -32.71 -12.89 23.08
C PRO A 409 -32.25 -12.20 21.79
N ASN A 410 -32.18 -12.95 20.69
CA ASN A 410 -31.64 -12.47 19.41
C ASN A 410 -32.72 -11.94 18.43
N TYR A 411 -33.94 -11.67 18.92
CA TYR A 411 -35.05 -11.13 18.12
C TYR A 411 -35.85 -10.06 18.89
N TYR A 412 -36.51 -9.17 18.14
CA TYR A 412 -37.41 -8.13 18.65
C TYR A 412 -38.70 -8.03 17.80
N PRO A 413 -39.88 -7.82 18.40
CA PRO A 413 -40.15 -7.76 19.85
C PRO A 413 -39.98 -9.12 20.53
N ASN A 414 -39.74 -9.14 21.84
CA ASN A 414 -39.67 -10.37 22.64
C ASN A 414 -40.29 -10.18 24.04
N SER A 415 -40.64 -11.30 24.68
CA SER A 415 -41.21 -11.35 26.04
C SER A 415 -40.17 -11.70 27.11
N PHE A 416 -38.88 -11.64 26.79
CA PHE A 416 -37.77 -12.19 27.58
C PHE A 416 -36.76 -11.11 28.01
N HIS A 417 -37.25 -9.88 28.22
CA HIS A 417 -36.47 -8.73 28.68
C HIS A 417 -35.24 -8.39 27.80
N GLY A 418 -35.29 -8.68 26.51
CA GLY A 418 -34.27 -8.23 25.57
C GLY A 418 -34.28 -6.71 25.36
N PRO A 419 -33.25 -6.13 24.70
CA PRO A 419 -33.14 -4.70 24.44
C PRO A 419 -34.40 -4.10 23.81
N ALA A 420 -34.98 -3.07 24.42
CA ALA A 420 -36.15 -2.38 23.90
C ALA A 420 -35.76 -1.05 23.22
N PRO A 421 -36.47 -0.62 22.15
CA PRO A 421 -36.26 0.68 21.55
C PRO A 421 -36.68 1.80 22.51
N VAL A 422 -36.04 2.96 22.36
CA VAL A 422 -36.44 4.17 23.11
C VAL A 422 -37.82 4.62 22.65
N MET A 423 -38.79 4.64 23.57
CA MET A 423 -40.14 5.11 23.29
C MET A 423 -40.17 6.64 23.22
N THR A 424 -40.26 7.19 22.02
CA THR A 424 -40.43 8.63 21.81
C THR A 424 -41.83 8.92 21.28
N LYS A 425 -42.45 10.01 21.73
CA LYS A 425 -43.76 10.45 21.19
C LYS A 425 -43.66 10.97 19.75
N HIS A 426 -42.45 11.30 19.30
CA HIS A 426 -42.18 11.89 17.98
C HIS A 426 -40.84 11.41 17.45
N CYS A 427 -40.78 11.10 16.16
CA CYS A 427 -39.56 10.78 15.44
C CYS A 427 -39.14 12.02 14.63
N SER A 428 -37.89 12.46 14.81
CA SER A 428 -37.29 13.50 13.98
C SER A 428 -37.13 12.99 12.54
N SER A 429 -37.54 13.79 11.56
CA SER A 429 -37.38 13.46 10.14
C SER A 429 -36.53 14.52 9.44
N LEU A 430 -35.64 14.08 8.55
CA LEU A 430 -34.95 14.99 7.64
C LEU A 430 -35.96 15.71 6.75
N ILE A 431 -35.72 16.99 6.49
CA ILE A 431 -36.47 17.70 5.46
C ILE A 431 -36.20 17.08 4.09
N SER A 432 -37.19 17.15 3.20
CA SER A 432 -36.99 16.86 1.78
C SER A 432 -36.53 18.12 1.07
N ILE A 433 -35.51 17.99 0.24
CA ILE A 433 -35.05 19.07 -0.65
C ILE A 433 -35.25 18.64 -2.10
N ILE A 434 -35.41 19.61 -3.00
CA ILE A 434 -35.39 19.38 -4.45
C ILE A 434 -34.09 19.98 -4.97
N GLU A 435 -33.15 19.13 -5.37
CA GLU A 435 -31.85 19.58 -5.87
C GLU A 435 -31.95 19.97 -7.35
N THR A 436 -31.38 21.12 -7.70
CA THR A 436 -31.22 21.60 -9.09
C THR A 436 -29.82 21.28 -9.61
N LYS A 437 -29.52 21.45 -10.90
CA LYS A 437 -28.13 21.38 -11.39
C LYS A 437 -27.26 22.45 -10.72
N ALA A 438 -25.98 22.14 -10.50
CA ALA A 438 -25.01 23.07 -9.93
C ALA A 438 -24.65 24.17 -10.93
N ASP A 439 -24.50 25.41 -10.46
CA ASP A 439 -23.69 26.43 -11.13
C ASP A 439 -22.23 26.19 -10.74
N ASN A 440 -21.38 26.00 -11.75
CA ASN A 440 -20.01 25.54 -11.63
C ASN A 440 -18.98 26.67 -11.76
N PHE A 441 -19.43 27.90 -12.07
CA PHE A 441 -18.53 28.95 -12.55
C PHE A 441 -18.50 30.18 -11.64
N ASP A 442 -19.64 30.55 -11.03
CA ASP A 442 -19.76 31.78 -10.25
C ASP A 442 -18.80 31.81 -9.04
N GLN A 443 -18.93 30.87 -8.10
CA GLN A 443 -18.06 30.80 -6.92
C GLN A 443 -16.61 30.44 -7.25
N ALA A 444 -16.37 29.73 -8.36
CA ALA A 444 -15.02 29.49 -8.84
C ALA A 444 -14.37 30.79 -9.36
N GLY A 445 -15.16 31.65 -10.01
CA GLY A 445 -14.73 32.96 -10.49
C GLY A 445 -14.44 33.91 -9.34
N GLU A 446 -15.33 33.97 -8.34
CA GLU A 446 -15.12 34.73 -7.09
C GLU A 446 -13.87 34.24 -6.35
N LEU A 447 -13.69 32.93 -6.20
CA LEU A 447 -12.50 32.33 -5.58
C LEU A 447 -11.21 32.80 -6.28
N TYR A 448 -11.15 32.77 -7.61
CA TYR A 448 -9.97 33.22 -8.35
C TYR A 448 -9.75 34.74 -8.23
N ALA A 449 -10.81 35.54 -8.38
CA ALA A 449 -10.72 37.00 -8.48
C ALA A 449 -10.58 37.70 -7.11
N GLU A 450 -11.18 37.17 -6.05
CA GLU A 450 -11.29 37.85 -4.76
C GLU A 450 -10.55 37.14 -3.62
N GLU A 451 -10.43 35.80 -3.66
CA GLU A 451 -9.88 35.04 -2.52
C GLU A 451 -8.44 34.56 -2.72
N PHE A 452 -8.03 34.20 -3.95
CA PHE A 452 -6.67 33.77 -4.22
C PHE A 452 -5.70 34.96 -4.24
N THR A 453 -4.59 34.80 -3.52
CA THR A 453 -3.43 35.70 -3.61
C THR A 453 -2.74 35.53 -4.96
N ASP A 454 -1.92 36.52 -5.37
CA ASP A 454 -1.19 36.43 -6.64
C ASP A 454 -0.28 35.20 -6.70
N SER A 455 0.37 34.84 -5.59
CA SER A 455 1.17 33.62 -5.49
C SER A 455 0.34 32.35 -5.66
N GLU A 456 -0.89 32.30 -5.15
CA GLU A 456 -1.79 31.16 -5.32
C GLU A 456 -2.31 31.06 -6.76
N ARG A 457 -2.55 32.19 -7.43
CA ARG A 457 -2.89 32.23 -8.86
C ARG A 457 -1.72 31.73 -9.71
N ASP A 458 -0.50 32.17 -9.41
CA ASP A 458 0.70 31.73 -10.13
C ASP A 458 0.95 30.22 -9.97
N GLU A 459 0.83 29.70 -8.75
CA GLU A 459 1.00 28.27 -8.48
C GLU A 459 -0.12 27.44 -9.13
N LEU A 460 -1.37 27.93 -9.12
CA LEU A 460 -2.48 27.31 -9.84
C LEU A 460 -2.17 27.18 -11.33
N ILE A 461 -1.77 28.27 -11.98
CA ILE A 461 -1.43 28.28 -13.40
C ILE A 461 -0.29 27.30 -13.67
N LYS A 462 0.79 27.35 -12.88
CA LYS A 462 1.94 26.45 -13.01
C LYS A 462 1.52 24.98 -12.94
N ASN A 463 0.70 24.60 -11.97
CA ASN A 463 0.26 23.23 -11.76
C ASN A 463 -0.72 22.75 -12.83
N VAL A 464 -1.67 23.60 -13.25
CA VAL A 464 -2.59 23.30 -14.35
C VAL A 464 -1.82 23.11 -15.66
N VAL A 465 -0.93 24.05 -16.00
CA VAL A 465 -0.10 23.99 -17.20
C VAL A 465 0.77 22.74 -17.17
N SER A 466 1.49 22.49 -16.08
CA SER A 466 2.37 21.32 -15.96
C SER A 466 1.62 20.00 -16.18
N SER A 467 0.44 19.86 -15.56
CA SER A 467 -0.36 18.62 -15.66
C SER A 467 -1.13 18.48 -16.97
N LEU A 468 -1.38 19.55 -17.72
CA LEU A 468 -1.99 19.48 -19.04
C LEU A 468 -0.99 19.19 -20.17
N LYS A 469 0.33 19.40 -19.98
CA LYS A 469 1.35 19.22 -21.04
C LYS A 469 1.28 17.87 -21.75
N THR A 470 1.04 16.79 -21.01
CA THR A 470 1.02 15.40 -21.51
C THR A 470 -0.37 14.88 -21.89
N VAL A 471 -1.39 15.74 -21.79
CA VAL A 471 -2.79 15.41 -22.07
C VAL A 471 -3.09 15.60 -23.56
N THR A 472 -4.08 14.89 -24.09
CA THR A 472 -4.55 15.06 -25.48
C THR A 472 -5.13 16.47 -25.70
N ASP A 473 -4.93 17.02 -26.89
CA ASP A 473 -5.30 18.41 -27.18
C ASP A 473 -6.79 18.67 -27.02
N VAL A 474 -7.60 17.68 -27.40
CA VAL A 474 -9.03 17.52 -27.11
C VAL A 474 -9.43 17.94 -25.70
N ILE A 475 -8.76 17.37 -24.69
CA ILE A 475 -9.06 17.64 -23.29
C ILE A 475 -8.47 18.99 -22.89
N LYS A 476 -7.27 19.34 -23.38
CA LYS A 476 -6.66 20.67 -23.14
C LYS A 476 -7.58 21.81 -23.57
N PHE A 477 -8.21 21.71 -24.74
CA PHE A 477 -9.16 22.69 -25.22
C PHE A 477 -10.40 22.79 -24.35
N ARG A 478 -10.97 21.63 -23.97
CA ARG A 478 -12.13 21.59 -23.07
C ARG A 478 -11.78 22.26 -21.73
N ALA A 479 -10.59 21.97 -21.19
CA ALA A 479 -10.09 22.60 -19.96
C ALA A 479 -9.96 24.12 -20.11
N ILE A 480 -9.27 24.61 -21.16
CA ILE A 480 -9.10 26.06 -21.40
C ILE A 480 -10.47 26.74 -21.52
N LYS A 481 -11.41 26.18 -22.28
CA LYS A 481 -12.77 26.72 -22.44
C LYS A 481 -13.48 26.86 -21.10
N LEU A 482 -13.43 25.83 -20.25
CA LEU A 482 -14.04 25.85 -18.91
C LEU A 482 -13.37 26.89 -18.01
N PHE A 483 -12.04 26.98 -18.01
CA PHE A 483 -11.31 27.98 -17.24
C PHE A 483 -11.56 29.42 -17.72
N THR A 484 -11.76 29.65 -19.02
CA THR A 484 -12.18 30.96 -19.56
C THR A 484 -13.58 31.34 -19.11
N GLN A 485 -14.50 30.37 -18.96
CA GLN A 485 -15.84 30.60 -18.42
C GLN A 485 -15.81 30.98 -16.94
N ILE A 486 -14.87 30.43 -16.16
CA ILE A 486 -14.62 30.83 -14.77
C ILE A 486 -14.07 32.26 -14.71
N ASN A 487 -12.99 32.53 -15.45
CA ASN A 487 -12.37 33.85 -15.52
C ASN A 487 -11.53 34.00 -16.80
N ARG A 488 -11.69 35.12 -17.53
CA ARG A 488 -11.00 35.35 -18.81
C ARG A 488 -9.48 35.39 -18.68
N GLU A 489 -8.95 35.99 -17.61
CA GLU A 489 -7.51 36.05 -17.35
C GLU A 489 -6.95 34.65 -17.06
N LEU A 490 -7.62 33.88 -16.19
CA LEU A 490 -7.26 32.50 -15.88
C LEU A 490 -7.15 31.64 -17.15
N GLY A 491 -8.18 31.67 -18.00
CA GLY A 491 -8.16 30.95 -19.27
C GLY A 491 -7.05 31.42 -20.22
N SER A 492 -6.81 32.73 -20.30
CA SER A 492 -5.74 33.31 -21.13
C SER A 492 -4.34 32.87 -20.67
N ARG A 493 -4.08 32.90 -19.36
CA ARG A 493 -2.79 32.48 -18.76
C ARG A 493 -2.52 30.99 -18.98
N ILE A 494 -3.54 30.14 -18.88
CA ILE A 494 -3.42 28.70 -19.19
C ILE A 494 -3.16 28.49 -20.68
N ALA A 495 -3.89 29.18 -21.57
CA ALA A 495 -3.72 29.07 -23.01
C ALA A 495 -2.31 29.51 -23.47
N GLN A 496 -1.79 30.61 -22.92
CA GLN A 496 -0.43 31.09 -23.15
C GLN A 496 0.62 30.04 -22.71
N GLY A 497 0.42 29.39 -21.56
CA GLY A 497 1.30 28.32 -21.09
C GLY A 497 1.25 27.04 -21.93
N MET A 498 0.24 26.87 -22.79
CA MET A 498 -0.01 25.66 -23.58
C MET A 498 0.32 25.78 -25.08
N ASN A 499 0.45 27.00 -25.64
CA ASN A 499 0.72 27.25 -27.07
C ASN A 499 -0.28 26.57 -28.06
N ILE A 500 -1.60 26.76 -27.90
CA ILE A 500 -2.60 26.01 -28.70
C ILE A 500 -3.66 26.90 -29.39
N THR A 501 -3.96 26.61 -30.66
CA THR A 501 -4.97 27.25 -31.53
C THR A 501 -5.87 26.19 -32.24
N THR A 502 -6.98 25.83 -31.58
CA THR A 502 -8.25 25.14 -32.01
C THR A 502 -8.26 23.77 -32.74
N TYR A 503 -9.17 22.86 -32.31
CA TYR A 503 -9.67 21.65 -33.03
C TYR A 503 -11.05 21.18 -32.47
N ASP A 504 -11.78 20.34 -33.22
CA ASP A 504 -13.16 19.87 -32.96
C ASP A 504 -13.27 18.33 -32.72
N LEU A 505 -14.34 17.84 -32.08
CA LEU A 505 -14.39 16.50 -31.46
C LEU A 505 -15.60 15.63 -31.83
N THR A 506 -15.32 14.35 -32.09
CA THR A 506 -16.32 13.29 -32.35
C THR A 506 -16.54 12.37 -31.15
N GLY A 507 -17.74 11.80 -31.08
CA GLY A 507 -18.37 11.23 -29.86
C GLY A 507 -18.04 9.76 -29.53
N PRO A 508 -18.60 9.28 -28.39
CA PRO A 508 -18.26 7.98 -27.81
C PRO A 508 -18.88 6.78 -28.55
N VAL A 509 -18.24 5.62 -28.39
CA VAL A 509 -18.65 4.32 -28.95
C VAL A 509 -19.18 3.40 -27.83
N GLY A 510 -20.42 2.93 -27.95
CA GLY A 510 -20.96 1.80 -27.18
C GLY A 510 -22.13 2.12 -26.24
N VAL A 511 -22.93 1.09 -25.93
CA VAL A 511 -24.09 1.14 -25.03
C VAL A 511 -23.66 0.66 -23.63
N LEU A 512 -23.97 1.43 -22.59
CA LEU A 512 -23.69 1.08 -21.18
C LEU A 512 -24.68 -0.01 -20.69
N THR A 513 -24.20 -1.00 -19.95
CA THR A 513 -25.02 -2.09 -19.36
C THR A 513 -24.72 -2.31 -17.88
N THR A 514 -25.62 -2.96 -17.13
CA THR A 514 -25.35 -3.52 -15.78
C THR A 514 -24.49 -4.79 -15.87
N SER A 515 -24.02 -5.32 -14.73
CA SER A 515 -23.26 -6.59 -14.67
C SER A 515 -24.04 -7.80 -15.17
N ALA A 516 -25.37 -7.76 -15.05
CA ALA A 516 -26.28 -8.76 -15.61
C ALA A 516 -26.58 -8.55 -17.11
N GLY A 517 -25.95 -7.56 -17.75
CA GLY A 517 -26.07 -7.30 -19.19
C GLY A 517 -27.29 -6.47 -19.60
N LYS A 518 -28.09 -5.94 -18.66
CA LYS A 518 -29.24 -5.07 -18.94
C LYS A 518 -28.73 -3.71 -19.47
N PRO A 519 -29.16 -3.21 -20.63
CA PRO A 519 -28.84 -1.85 -21.07
C PRO A 519 -29.32 -0.82 -20.03
N VAL A 520 -28.44 0.12 -19.67
CA VAL A 520 -28.76 1.21 -18.75
C VAL A 520 -29.40 2.33 -19.57
N SER A 521 -30.62 2.74 -19.19
CA SER A 521 -31.30 3.82 -19.89
C SER A 521 -30.59 5.16 -19.64
N TYR A 522 -30.72 6.10 -20.59
CA TYR A 522 -30.16 7.44 -20.44
C TYR A 522 -30.64 8.13 -19.14
N CYS A 523 -31.92 7.96 -18.78
CA CYS A 523 -32.49 8.55 -17.56
C CYS A 523 -31.89 7.99 -16.26
N GLU A 524 -31.54 6.70 -16.22
CA GLU A 524 -30.92 6.05 -15.05
C GLU A 524 -29.43 6.41 -14.90
N ALA A 525 -28.76 6.77 -16.00
CA ALA A 525 -27.33 7.06 -16.05
C ALA A 525 -26.95 8.53 -15.81
N ILE A 526 -27.89 9.47 -15.97
CA ILE A 526 -27.58 10.92 -15.97
C ILE A 526 -27.74 11.62 -14.63
N SER A 527 -28.60 11.14 -13.71
CA SER A 527 -28.74 11.76 -12.39
C SER A 527 -29.53 10.93 -11.37
N THR A 528 -29.19 11.08 -10.09
CA THR A 528 -29.97 10.59 -8.94
C THR A 528 -30.59 11.69 -8.07
N LEU A 529 -30.45 12.97 -8.46
CA LEU A 529 -30.66 14.15 -7.58
C LEU A 529 -32.03 14.29 -6.94
N ASN A 530 -33.06 13.55 -7.38
CA ASN A 530 -34.39 13.60 -6.76
C ASN A 530 -35.08 12.21 -6.72
N THR A 531 -34.30 11.13 -6.76
CA THR A 531 -34.79 9.75 -6.75
C THR A 531 -34.30 8.99 -5.51
N PRO A 532 -35.08 8.05 -4.93
CA PRO A 532 -34.58 7.17 -3.86
C PRO A 532 -33.38 6.35 -4.36
N LEU A 533 -32.22 6.42 -3.68
CA LEU A 533 -30.99 5.77 -4.15
C LEU A 533 -31.12 4.24 -4.23
N VAL A 534 -31.84 3.65 -3.26
CA VAL A 534 -32.06 2.19 -3.17
C VAL A 534 -32.88 1.63 -4.34
N HIS A 535 -33.62 2.46 -5.07
CA HIS A 535 -34.37 2.04 -6.25
C HIS A 535 -33.56 2.17 -7.55
N ASN A 536 -32.38 2.78 -7.52
CA ASN A 536 -31.46 2.82 -8.67
C ASN A 536 -30.55 1.59 -8.65
N GLU A 537 -30.99 0.54 -9.35
CA GLU A 537 -30.30 -0.76 -9.45
C GLU A 537 -28.85 -0.61 -9.93
N PHE A 538 -28.62 0.24 -10.94
CA PHE A 538 -27.29 0.51 -11.49
C PHE A 538 -26.36 1.14 -10.44
N PHE A 539 -26.83 2.14 -9.69
CA PHE A 539 -26.05 2.77 -8.62
C PHE A 539 -25.72 1.79 -7.49
N MET A 540 -26.69 0.99 -7.05
CA MET A 540 -26.50 0.01 -5.96
C MET A 540 -25.47 -1.06 -6.34
N GLU A 541 -25.57 -1.60 -7.57
CA GLU A 541 -24.60 -2.56 -8.10
C GLU A 541 -23.20 -1.93 -8.22
N MET A 542 -23.11 -0.74 -8.80
CA MET A 542 -21.87 0.01 -8.96
C MET A 542 -21.16 0.25 -7.63
N LEU A 543 -21.89 0.68 -6.60
CA LEU A 543 -21.34 0.96 -5.28
C LEU A 543 -20.86 -0.31 -4.59
N ALA A 544 -21.66 -1.39 -4.63
CA ALA A 544 -21.31 -2.67 -4.04
C ALA A 544 -20.06 -3.29 -4.71
N HIS A 545 -19.95 -3.19 -6.04
CA HIS A 545 -18.79 -3.68 -6.77
C HIS A 545 -17.53 -2.90 -6.41
N LEU A 546 -17.58 -1.56 -6.47
CA LEU A 546 -16.45 -0.69 -6.13
C LEU A 546 -15.84 -1.04 -4.76
N ASN A 547 -16.67 -1.35 -3.77
CA ASN A 547 -16.23 -1.69 -2.42
C ASN A 547 -15.45 -3.02 -2.35
N ARG A 548 -15.57 -3.89 -3.37
CA ARG A 548 -14.98 -5.24 -3.43
C ARG A 548 -13.87 -5.38 -4.49
N GLU A 549 -13.48 -4.30 -5.16
CA GLU A 549 -12.45 -4.33 -6.23
C GLU A 549 -11.02 -4.62 -5.72
N ARG A 550 -10.76 -4.51 -4.41
CA ARG A 550 -9.43 -4.71 -3.83
C ARG A 550 -9.28 -6.07 -3.17
N ILE A 551 -8.32 -6.84 -3.65
CA ILE A 551 -7.81 -8.03 -2.95
C ILE A 551 -6.74 -7.62 -1.92
N PRO A 552 -6.44 -8.49 -0.93
CA PRO A 552 -5.32 -8.26 -0.02
C PRO A 552 -4.00 -8.05 -0.77
N GLU A 553 -3.23 -7.07 -0.31
CA GLU A 553 -1.91 -6.77 -0.85
C GLU A 553 -0.94 -7.93 -0.59
N ARG A 554 0.09 -8.10 -1.44
CA ARG A 554 1.17 -9.05 -1.16
C ARG A 554 1.94 -8.63 0.09
N ILE A 555 2.28 -9.61 0.92
CA ILE A 555 3.01 -9.42 2.18
C ILE A 555 4.41 -8.82 1.98
N VAL A 556 5.05 -9.21 0.86
CA VAL A 556 6.30 -8.69 0.29
C VAL A 556 6.08 -8.53 -1.21
N HIS A 557 6.90 -7.76 -1.92
CA HIS A 557 6.74 -7.59 -3.37
C HIS A 557 5.43 -6.93 -3.81
N ALA A 558 4.82 -6.11 -2.94
CA ALA A 558 3.57 -5.40 -3.23
C ALA A 558 3.70 -4.45 -4.42
N LYS A 559 4.76 -3.63 -4.45
CA LYS A 559 5.11 -2.79 -5.60
C LYS A 559 5.85 -3.63 -6.65
N GLY A 560 5.29 -3.70 -7.85
CA GLY A 560 5.90 -4.41 -8.97
C GLY A 560 5.14 -4.23 -10.28
N THR A 561 5.79 -4.63 -11.37
CA THR A 561 5.26 -4.63 -12.73
C THR A 561 5.75 -5.86 -13.48
N GLY A 562 5.22 -6.15 -14.65
CA GLY A 562 5.65 -7.29 -15.45
C GLY A 562 5.26 -7.16 -16.91
N ALA A 563 5.77 -8.10 -17.70
CA ALA A 563 5.54 -8.19 -19.13
C ALA A 563 5.69 -9.65 -19.60
N PHE A 564 5.29 -9.88 -20.85
CA PHE A 564 5.20 -11.20 -21.45
C PHE A 564 6.13 -11.32 -22.65
N GLY A 565 6.47 -12.56 -22.97
CA GLY A 565 7.12 -12.90 -24.22
C GLY A 565 7.48 -14.37 -24.27
N TYR A 566 8.72 -14.69 -24.61
CA TYR A 566 9.15 -16.08 -24.74
C TYR A 566 10.59 -16.30 -24.28
N PHE A 567 10.83 -17.51 -23.81
CA PHE A 567 12.15 -18.12 -23.71
C PHE A 567 12.42 -18.94 -24.98
N LYS A 568 13.59 -18.77 -25.58
CA LYS A 568 14.08 -19.62 -26.67
C LYS A 568 15.31 -20.38 -26.18
N ALA A 569 15.23 -21.71 -26.13
CA ALA A 569 16.39 -22.56 -25.87
C ALA A 569 17.37 -22.47 -27.06
N THR A 570 18.60 -22.03 -26.80
CA THR A 570 19.61 -21.80 -27.85
C THR A 570 20.68 -22.88 -27.88
N HIS A 571 20.88 -23.57 -26.76
CA HIS A 571 21.85 -24.64 -26.60
C HIS A 571 21.15 -25.92 -26.15
N ASP A 572 21.70 -27.06 -26.52
CA ASP A 572 21.19 -28.36 -26.09
C ASP A 572 21.81 -28.76 -24.76
N ILE A 573 20.98 -28.90 -23.74
CA ILE A 573 21.38 -29.36 -22.39
C ILE A 573 20.66 -30.65 -21.98
N SER A 574 20.15 -31.42 -22.96
CA SER A 574 19.45 -32.69 -22.72
C SER A 574 20.31 -33.76 -22.04
N HIS A 575 21.63 -33.62 -22.09
CA HIS A 575 22.59 -34.44 -21.35
C HIS A 575 22.61 -34.17 -19.83
N ILE A 576 21.94 -33.11 -19.37
CA ILE A 576 21.88 -32.70 -17.95
C ILE A 576 20.42 -32.63 -17.46
N CYS A 577 19.50 -32.16 -18.29
CA CYS A 577 18.10 -31.97 -17.91
C CYS A 577 17.14 -32.42 -19.02
N LYS A 578 16.19 -33.30 -18.68
CA LYS A 578 15.17 -33.83 -19.62
C LYS A 578 13.97 -32.90 -19.87
N ALA A 579 13.88 -31.75 -19.20
CA ALA A 579 12.73 -30.85 -19.32
C ALA A 579 12.52 -30.38 -20.77
N ASP A 580 11.28 -30.47 -21.26
CA ASP A 580 10.94 -30.28 -22.68
C ASP A 580 11.29 -28.86 -23.17
N PHE A 581 11.06 -27.86 -22.34
CA PHE A 581 11.30 -26.45 -22.68
C PHE A 581 12.79 -26.10 -22.89
N LEU A 582 13.71 -26.97 -22.47
CA LEU A 582 15.16 -26.81 -22.62
C LEU A 582 15.72 -27.46 -23.89
N LYS A 583 14.89 -28.19 -24.65
CA LYS A 583 15.31 -28.73 -25.96
C LYS A 583 15.64 -27.59 -26.91
N LYS A 584 16.82 -27.64 -27.54
CA LYS A 584 17.31 -26.60 -28.45
C LYS A 584 16.27 -26.25 -29.52
N GLY A 585 16.03 -24.96 -29.71
CA GLY A 585 15.06 -24.43 -30.66
C GLY A 585 13.65 -24.26 -30.10
N THR A 586 13.32 -24.86 -28.95
CA THR A 586 12.01 -24.72 -28.32
C THR A 586 11.76 -23.27 -27.90
N LYS A 587 10.58 -22.77 -28.27
CA LYS A 587 10.09 -21.45 -27.93
C LYS A 587 8.95 -21.61 -26.93
N THR A 588 9.17 -21.16 -25.70
CA THR A 588 8.27 -21.35 -24.56
C THR A 588 7.73 -20.00 -24.13
N PRO A 589 6.41 -19.78 -24.09
CA PRO A 589 5.85 -18.54 -23.57
C PRO A 589 6.29 -18.30 -22.13
N VAL A 590 6.57 -17.04 -21.78
CA VAL A 590 6.93 -16.65 -20.41
C VAL A 590 6.21 -15.39 -19.95
N ALA A 591 6.04 -15.27 -18.64
CA ALA A 591 5.68 -14.04 -17.96
C ALA A 591 6.80 -13.67 -16.96
N ILE A 592 7.27 -12.43 -17.00
CA ILE A 592 8.24 -11.90 -16.04
C ILE A 592 7.57 -10.86 -15.14
N ARG A 593 7.89 -10.91 -13.85
CA ARG A 593 7.52 -9.86 -12.89
C ARG A 593 8.75 -9.33 -12.15
N PHE A 594 8.86 -8.01 -12.14
CA PHE A 594 9.83 -7.24 -11.37
C PHE A 594 9.17 -6.58 -10.17
N SER A 595 9.85 -6.48 -9.03
CA SER A 595 9.25 -5.90 -7.82
C SER A 595 10.28 -5.44 -6.79
N THR A 596 9.86 -4.60 -5.84
CA THR A 596 10.64 -4.28 -4.65
C THR A 596 10.29 -5.23 -3.50
N THR A 597 11.27 -5.77 -2.77
CA THR A 597 11.00 -6.72 -1.67
C THR A 597 10.24 -6.09 -0.50
N ARG A 598 10.56 -4.82 -0.19
CA ARG A 598 9.88 -3.97 0.78
C ARG A 598 9.01 -2.92 0.09
N GLY A 599 8.09 -2.34 0.84
CA GLY A 599 7.21 -1.24 0.42
C GLY A 599 5.78 -1.73 0.20
N SER A 600 4.83 -0.81 0.32
CA SER A 600 3.42 -1.06 -0.04
C SER A 600 3.18 -0.67 -1.51
N ARG A 601 2.02 -0.99 -2.09
CA ARG A 601 1.65 -0.81 -3.50
C ARG A 601 1.85 0.61 -4.03
N GLY A 602 1.81 1.60 -3.15
CA GLY A 602 2.03 3.02 -3.47
C GLY A 602 3.49 3.49 -3.42
N SER A 603 4.44 2.66 -2.97
CA SER A 603 5.84 3.04 -2.83
C SER A 603 6.53 3.19 -4.17
N SER A 604 7.76 3.70 -4.18
CA SER A 604 8.49 3.94 -5.42
C SER A 604 9.10 2.64 -5.97
N ASP A 605 9.09 2.48 -7.31
CA ASP A 605 9.94 1.47 -7.95
C ASP A 605 11.42 1.85 -7.98
N LEU A 606 11.81 3.01 -7.44
CA LEU A 606 13.19 3.46 -7.23
C LEU A 606 13.62 3.50 -5.75
N ASP A 607 12.95 2.75 -4.88
CA ASP A 607 13.43 2.58 -3.51
C ASP A 607 14.70 1.71 -3.45
N LEU A 608 15.64 2.06 -2.56
CA LEU A 608 16.91 1.38 -2.35
C LEU A 608 16.68 0.09 -1.54
N VAL A 609 16.30 -0.98 -2.22
CA VAL A 609 15.95 -2.27 -1.63
C VAL A 609 16.32 -3.43 -2.57
N VAL A 610 16.33 -4.67 -2.05
CA VAL A 610 16.42 -5.88 -2.87
C VAL A 610 15.20 -5.96 -3.80
N ARG A 611 15.39 -6.44 -5.03
CA ARG A 611 14.35 -6.52 -6.05
C ARG A 611 14.06 -7.96 -6.45
N GLY A 612 12.78 -8.29 -6.55
CA GLY A 612 12.30 -9.55 -7.09
C GLY A 612 12.45 -9.60 -8.62
N PHE A 613 12.93 -10.73 -9.12
CA PHE A 613 12.99 -11.08 -10.53
C PHE A 613 12.38 -12.48 -10.67
N ALA A 614 11.10 -12.56 -11.02
CA ALA A 614 10.37 -13.82 -11.13
C ALA A 614 9.98 -14.10 -12.58
N VAL A 615 10.15 -15.35 -13.02
CA VAL A 615 9.84 -15.81 -14.39
C VAL A 615 8.96 -17.05 -14.29
N LYS A 616 7.83 -17.05 -15.00
CA LYS A 616 6.94 -18.20 -15.17
C LYS A 616 7.07 -18.68 -16.61
N PHE A 617 7.37 -19.96 -16.78
CA PHE A 617 7.43 -20.65 -18.07
C PHE A 617 6.16 -21.48 -18.23
N TYR A 618 5.41 -21.21 -19.28
CA TYR A 618 4.25 -22.03 -19.65
C TYR A 618 4.76 -23.14 -20.57
N THR A 619 5.09 -24.30 -19.99
CA THR A 619 5.67 -25.42 -20.74
C THR A 619 4.59 -26.44 -21.11
N ARG A 620 4.91 -27.35 -22.03
CA ARG A 620 4.04 -28.49 -22.38
C ARG A 620 3.93 -29.54 -21.27
N GLU A 621 4.71 -29.38 -20.21
CA GLU A 621 4.75 -30.28 -19.05
C GLU A 621 4.17 -29.61 -17.78
N GLY A 622 3.50 -28.46 -17.94
CA GLY A 622 2.99 -27.62 -16.86
C GLY A 622 3.79 -26.33 -16.67
N ASN A 623 3.49 -25.59 -15.60
CA ASN A 623 4.19 -24.35 -15.30
C ASN A 623 5.48 -24.61 -14.52
N PHE A 624 6.56 -23.95 -14.93
CA PHE A 624 7.82 -23.87 -14.18
C PHE A 624 8.07 -22.43 -13.75
N ASP A 625 8.34 -22.20 -12.46
CA ASP A 625 8.59 -20.85 -11.93
C ASP A 625 10.01 -20.70 -11.38
N ILE A 626 10.72 -19.69 -11.85
CA ILE A 626 11.94 -19.19 -11.21
C ILE A 626 11.56 -17.99 -10.35
N VAL A 627 11.74 -18.11 -9.03
CA VAL A 627 11.45 -17.02 -8.09
C VAL A 627 12.76 -16.51 -7.49
N GLY A 628 13.35 -15.53 -8.17
CA GLY A 628 14.69 -15.01 -7.91
C GLY A 628 14.74 -13.54 -7.49
N PHE A 629 15.97 -13.05 -7.35
CA PHE A 629 16.29 -11.66 -7.02
C PHE A 629 17.22 -11.02 -8.04
N ASN A 630 17.40 -9.70 -7.95
CA ASN A 630 18.46 -8.99 -8.66
C ASN A 630 19.86 -9.17 -8.04
N THR A 631 19.96 -9.88 -6.90
CA THR A 631 21.20 -10.24 -6.23
C THR A 631 21.48 -11.74 -6.40
N PRO A 632 22.74 -12.17 -6.56
CA PRO A 632 23.08 -13.58 -6.73
C PRO A 632 22.94 -14.44 -5.45
N VAL A 633 22.78 -13.76 -4.31
CA VAL A 633 22.67 -14.32 -2.96
C VAL A 633 21.40 -13.83 -2.25
N TYR A 634 20.97 -14.56 -1.22
CA TYR A 634 19.77 -14.32 -0.40
C TYR A 634 20.12 -13.82 1.00
N LEU A 635 19.12 -13.32 1.74
CA LEU A 635 19.29 -12.63 3.04
C LEU A 635 19.58 -13.58 4.21
N TYR A 636 19.17 -14.83 4.12
CA TYR A 636 19.29 -15.85 5.16
C TYR A 636 19.12 -17.22 4.51
N LYS A 637 19.63 -18.28 5.15
CA LYS A 637 19.37 -19.65 4.69
C LYS A 637 18.41 -20.43 5.57
N ASP A 638 18.40 -20.16 6.87
CA ASP A 638 17.48 -20.81 7.80
C ASP A 638 16.08 -20.18 7.69
N PRO A 639 15.04 -20.95 7.32
CA PRO A 639 13.67 -20.44 7.24
C PRO A 639 13.16 -19.73 8.50
N ILE A 640 13.64 -20.09 9.70
CA ILE A 640 13.19 -19.49 10.96
C ILE A 640 13.44 -17.97 11.00
N HIS A 641 14.41 -17.48 10.21
CA HIS A 641 14.73 -16.05 10.13
C HIS A 641 13.77 -15.23 9.25
N VAL A 642 12.81 -15.86 8.56
CA VAL A 642 11.86 -15.15 7.69
C VAL A 642 11.10 -14.05 8.42
N LEU A 643 10.54 -14.34 9.59
CA LEU A 643 9.72 -13.38 10.32
C LEU A 643 10.56 -12.22 10.88
N PRO A 644 11.68 -12.46 11.60
CA PRO A 644 12.56 -11.38 12.03
C PRO A 644 13.00 -10.47 10.89
N VAL A 645 13.40 -11.03 9.74
CA VAL A 645 13.86 -10.24 8.59
C VAL A 645 12.73 -9.42 7.97
N ILE A 646 11.54 -10.01 7.78
CA ILE A 646 10.40 -9.29 7.19
C ILE A 646 9.85 -8.23 8.15
N HIS A 647 9.78 -8.50 9.46
CA HIS A 647 9.29 -7.53 10.45
C HIS A 647 10.28 -6.40 10.72
N ALA A 648 11.58 -6.69 10.82
CA ALA A 648 12.61 -5.65 11.01
C ALA A 648 12.72 -4.69 9.83
N THR A 649 12.35 -5.14 8.62
CA THR A 649 12.34 -4.31 7.42
C THR A 649 10.98 -3.64 7.16
N ARG A 650 10.00 -3.75 8.06
CA ARG A 650 8.72 -3.05 7.97
C ARG A 650 8.73 -1.74 8.74
N THR A 651 7.64 -1.00 8.57
CA THR A 651 7.36 0.17 9.40
C THR A 651 7.13 -0.25 10.85
N SER A 652 7.58 0.58 11.80
CA SER A 652 7.35 0.32 13.23
C SER A 652 5.86 0.16 13.52
N PRO A 653 5.45 -0.81 14.36
CA PRO A 653 4.05 -1.01 14.71
C PRO A 653 3.46 0.19 15.47
N VAL A 654 4.30 1.04 16.08
CA VAL A 654 3.85 2.21 16.84
C VAL A 654 3.84 3.46 15.98
N THR A 655 4.88 3.73 15.20
CA THR A 655 4.96 5.01 14.45
C THR A 655 4.49 4.88 13.00
N ASN A 656 4.44 3.64 12.49
CA ASN A 656 4.22 3.31 11.09
C ASN A 656 5.17 4.01 10.10
N VAL A 657 6.38 4.29 10.56
CA VAL A 657 7.51 4.81 9.77
C VAL A 657 8.63 3.79 9.78
N LEU A 658 9.48 3.79 8.75
CA LEU A 658 10.65 2.92 8.69
C LEU A 658 11.65 3.29 9.80
N ASP A 659 12.05 2.31 10.60
CA ASP A 659 13.02 2.50 11.68
C ASP A 659 14.35 1.79 11.34
N PHE A 660 15.42 2.56 11.20
CA PHE A 660 16.75 2.02 10.92
C PHE A 660 17.38 1.30 12.13
N ASN A 661 16.94 1.57 13.36
CA ASN A 661 17.35 0.78 14.52
C ASN A 661 16.90 -0.67 14.36
N MET A 662 15.64 -0.91 13.97
CA MET A 662 15.13 -2.28 13.74
C MET A 662 15.95 -3.03 12.68
N ILE A 663 16.25 -2.36 11.55
CA ILE A 663 16.99 -2.98 10.44
C ILE A 663 18.42 -3.32 10.86
N TRP A 664 19.14 -2.37 11.45
CA TRP A 664 20.55 -2.58 11.81
C TRP A 664 20.73 -3.46 13.05
N ASP A 665 19.79 -3.43 14.00
CA ASP A 665 19.77 -4.38 15.11
C ASP A 665 19.60 -5.82 14.60
N MET A 666 18.66 -6.04 13.68
CA MET A 666 18.47 -7.33 13.02
C MET A 666 19.71 -7.75 12.22
N LEU A 667 20.25 -6.90 11.35
CA LEU A 667 21.43 -7.23 10.52
C LEU A 667 22.69 -7.52 11.35
N THR A 668 22.84 -6.85 12.50
CA THR A 668 23.98 -7.11 13.39
C THR A 668 23.79 -8.37 14.25
N SER A 669 22.55 -8.84 14.39
CA SER A 669 22.20 -10.08 15.09
C SER A 669 22.16 -11.30 14.16
N ILE A 670 21.82 -11.09 12.89
CA ILE A 670 21.79 -12.08 11.81
C ILE A 670 22.73 -11.62 10.69
N PRO A 671 24.06 -11.80 10.85
CA PRO A 671 25.04 -11.28 9.91
C PRO A 671 25.00 -11.94 8.51
N GLU A 672 24.25 -13.04 8.34
CA GLU A 672 23.98 -13.69 7.04
C GLU A 672 23.46 -12.69 5.98
N GLY A 673 22.69 -11.69 6.41
CA GLY A 673 22.10 -10.68 5.51
C GLY A 673 23.07 -9.61 5.00
N LEU A 674 24.29 -9.51 5.57
CA LEU A 674 25.25 -8.45 5.25
C LEU A 674 25.70 -8.49 3.79
N HIS A 675 25.82 -9.68 3.21
CA HIS A 675 26.22 -9.85 1.81
C HIS A 675 25.25 -9.15 0.85
N VAL A 676 23.96 -9.44 0.96
CA VAL A 676 22.91 -8.78 0.18
C VAL A 676 22.86 -7.29 0.49
N GLN A 677 22.96 -6.90 1.76
CA GLN A 677 22.85 -5.52 2.17
C GLN A 677 23.95 -4.65 1.56
N MET A 678 25.20 -5.15 1.50
CA MET A 678 26.30 -4.44 0.86
C MET A 678 26.11 -4.28 -0.65
N ILE A 679 25.56 -5.29 -1.34
CA ILE A 679 25.21 -5.18 -2.77
C ILE A 679 24.15 -4.10 -2.98
N VAL A 680 23.10 -4.08 -2.15
CA VAL A 680 22.02 -3.08 -2.31
C VAL A 680 22.55 -1.67 -2.06
N LEU A 681 23.29 -1.45 -0.96
CA LEU A 681 23.75 -0.13 -0.54
C LEU A 681 24.89 0.44 -1.40
N SER A 682 25.61 -0.38 -2.18
CA SER A 682 26.65 0.08 -3.11
C SER A 682 26.11 0.76 -4.37
N GLY A 683 24.79 0.87 -4.51
CA GLY A 683 24.10 1.42 -5.68
C GLY A 683 23.61 0.33 -6.65
N ARG A 684 24.06 -0.92 -6.53
CA ARG A 684 23.53 -2.04 -7.33
C ARG A 684 22.07 -2.38 -7.02
N GLY A 685 21.48 -1.81 -5.97
CA GLY A 685 20.04 -1.85 -5.66
C GLY A 685 19.16 -0.92 -6.49
N LEU A 686 19.74 0.03 -7.25
CA LEU A 686 19.02 1.05 -8.02
C LEU A 686 19.26 0.91 -9.53
N PRO A 687 18.61 -0.05 -10.20
CA PRO A 687 18.77 -0.21 -11.64
C PRO A 687 18.26 1.03 -12.38
N LYS A 688 18.98 1.43 -13.44
CA LYS A 688 18.55 2.54 -14.31
C LYS A 688 17.22 2.26 -15.01
N SER A 689 16.94 0.99 -15.27
CA SER A 689 15.75 0.46 -15.93
C SER A 689 15.62 -1.02 -15.54
N TYR A 690 14.40 -1.57 -15.52
CA TYR A 690 14.22 -3.03 -15.40
C TYR A 690 14.93 -3.80 -16.52
N VAL A 691 15.10 -3.18 -17.70
CA VAL A 691 15.84 -3.76 -18.84
C VAL A 691 17.34 -3.91 -18.57
N ASN A 692 17.88 -3.17 -17.60
CA ASN A 692 19.28 -3.25 -17.16
C ASN A 692 19.46 -4.10 -15.90
N MET A 693 18.38 -4.69 -15.37
CA MET A 693 18.43 -5.43 -14.12
C MET A 693 18.77 -6.90 -14.38
N PRO A 694 19.79 -7.47 -13.72
CA PRO A 694 20.03 -8.91 -13.72
C PRO A 694 18.99 -9.63 -12.87
N GLY A 695 18.79 -10.91 -13.16
CA GLY A 695 17.98 -11.84 -12.38
C GLY A 695 18.78 -13.08 -12.03
N PHE A 696 18.63 -13.58 -10.81
CA PHE A 696 19.34 -14.75 -10.32
C PHE A 696 18.37 -15.73 -9.67
N GLY A 697 18.42 -16.99 -10.10
CA GLY A 697 17.80 -18.08 -9.36
C GLY A 697 18.58 -18.30 -8.06
N ILE A 698 17.93 -18.09 -6.92
CA ILE A 698 18.62 -18.09 -5.63
C ILE A 698 18.94 -19.49 -5.07
N HIS A 699 18.42 -20.54 -5.71
CA HIS A 699 18.62 -21.93 -5.30
C HIS A 699 19.50 -22.66 -6.30
N THR A 700 20.21 -23.68 -5.82
CA THR A 700 20.97 -24.61 -6.65
C THR A 700 20.10 -25.85 -6.87
N TYR A 701 19.50 -25.96 -8.06
CA TYR A 701 18.51 -26.98 -8.37
C TYR A 701 19.17 -28.30 -8.76
N GLN A 702 18.70 -29.40 -8.19
CA GLN A 702 18.90 -30.74 -8.74
C GLN A 702 18.05 -30.91 -10.00
N VAL A 703 18.71 -31.30 -11.07
CA VAL A 703 18.13 -31.64 -12.38
C VAL A 703 18.54 -33.05 -12.78
N GLU A 704 17.76 -33.66 -13.67
CA GLU A 704 17.97 -35.03 -14.12
C GLU A 704 17.95 -35.14 -15.65
N ASP A 705 18.90 -35.89 -16.19
CA ASP A 705 18.93 -36.26 -17.60
C ASP A 705 17.85 -37.31 -17.95
N LYS A 706 17.82 -37.75 -19.22
CA LYS A 706 16.88 -38.78 -19.71
C LYS A 706 17.06 -40.16 -19.05
N HIS A 707 18.18 -40.40 -18.38
CA HIS A 707 18.51 -41.62 -17.66
C HIS A 707 18.29 -41.49 -16.14
N ASN A 708 17.78 -40.34 -15.67
CA ASN A 708 17.61 -39.97 -14.27
C ASN A 708 18.93 -39.80 -13.50
N ASN A 709 20.03 -39.48 -14.20
CA ASN A 709 21.28 -39.13 -13.53
C ASN A 709 21.20 -37.70 -12.98
N PRO A 710 21.53 -37.46 -11.69
CA PRO A 710 21.43 -36.15 -11.08
C PRO A 710 22.60 -35.23 -11.48
N CYS A 711 22.30 -33.96 -11.67
CA CYS A 711 23.25 -32.87 -11.82
C CYS A 711 22.67 -31.62 -11.13
N PHE A 712 23.49 -30.62 -10.83
CA PHE A 712 23.05 -29.42 -10.13
C PHE A 712 23.31 -28.16 -10.94
N ILE A 713 22.34 -27.26 -10.95
CA ILE A 713 22.43 -26.01 -11.70
C ILE A 713 22.08 -24.78 -10.87
N ARG A 714 22.81 -23.69 -11.10
CA ARG A 714 22.51 -22.35 -10.59
C ARG A 714 22.18 -21.43 -11.76
N ILE A 715 21.01 -20.82 -11.76
CA ILE A 715 20.49 -20.07 -12.92
C ILE A 715 20.84 -18.58 -12.83
N HIS A 716 21.35 -18.03 -13.93
CA HIS A 716 21.68 -16.62 -14.11
C HIS A 716 20.95 -16.05 -15.33
N ILE A 717 20.29 -14.91 -15.17
CA ILE A 717 19.50 -14.23 -16.22
C ILE A 717 20.08 -12.83 -16.39
N LEU A 718 20.96 -12.65 -17.38
CA LEU A 718 21.74 -11.44 -17.55
C LEU A 718 21.16 -10.55 -18.66
N PRO A 719 20.98 -9.23 -18.44
CA PRO A 719 20.38 -8.35 -19.42
C PRO A 719 21.33 -8.12 -20.59
N ASP A 720 20.83 -8.29 -21.83
CA ASP A 720 21.64 -8.06 -23.02
C ASP A 720 21.94 -6.55 -23.22
N ALA A 721 21.16 -5.67 -22.59
CA ALA A 721 21.39 -4.22 -22.56
C ALA A 721 22.51 -3.78 -21.56
N GLY A 722 23.14 -4.74 -20.88
CA GLY A 722 24.13 -4.52 -19.84
C GLY A 722 23.52 -4.12 -18.49
N ILE A 723 24.28 -4.36 -17.42
CA ILE A 723 23.91 -3.99 -16.05
C ILE A 723 24.24 -2.52 -15.83
N LYS A 724 23.23 -1.70 -15.49
CA LYS A 724 23.36 -0.24 -15.30
C LYS A 724 22.53 0.22 -14.12
N ASN A 725 23.14 0.99 -13.23
CA ASN A 725 22.51 1.53 -12.01
C ASN A 725 22.57 3.06 -12.00
N ILE A 726 21.82 3.68 -11.08
CA ILE A 726 21.84 5.14 -10.84
C ILE A 726 22.19 5.44 -9.38
N PRO A 727 22.84 6.59 -9.09
CA PRO A 727 23.13 7.02 -7.71
C PRO A 727 21.86 7.28 -6.89
N SER A 728 21.94 7.14 -5.56
CA SER A 728 20.79 7.33 -4.64
C SER A 728 20.16 8.72 -4.74
N GLU A 729 20.94 9.76 -4.98
CA GLU A 729 20.46 11.15 -5.07
C GLU A 729 19.58 11.36 -6.32
N GLU A 730 20.00 10.81 -7.46
CA GLU A 730 19.22 10.89 -8.69
C GLU A 730 17.94 10.04 -8.58
N ALA A 731 18.02 8.87 -7.95
CA ALA A 731 16.83 8.05 -7.66
C ALA A 731 15.82 8.80 -6.77
N ALA A 732 16.28 9.51 -5.75
CA ALA A 732 15.44 10.32 -4.86
C ALA A 732 14.72 11.46 -5.62
N ARG A 733 15.41 12.12 -6.55
CA ARG A 733 14.83 13.16 -7.41
C ARG A 733 13.77 12.59 -8.33
N ILE A 734 14.06 11.48 -9.02
CA ILE A 734 13.11 10.86 -9.96
C ILE A 734 11.86 10.38 -9.22
N ARG A 735 12.01 9.70 -8.08
CA ARG A 735 10.83 9.17 -7.36
C ARG A 735 9.94 10.25 -6.75
N GLY A 736 10.49 11.42 -6.40
CA GLY A 736 9.68 12.57 -5.98
C GLY A 736 8.79 13.10 -7.11
N LEU A 737 9.22 12.94 -8.37
CA LEU A 737 8.46 13.34 -9.56
C LEU A 737 7.53 12.23 -10.06
N ASN A 738 8.03 11.00 -10.10
CA ASN A 738 7.30 9.83 -10.60
C ASN A 738 7.74 8.56 -9.84
N PRO A 739 6.93 8.05 -8.89
CA PRO A 739 7.23 6.81 -8.17
C PRO A 739 7.08 5.54 -9.02
N ASP A 740 6.59 5.64 -10.27
CA ASP A 740 6.39 4.54 -11.23
C ASP A 740 7.38 4.62 -12.41
N ALA A 741 8.53 5.28 -12.24
CA ALA A 741 9.46 5.58 -13.31
C ALA A 741 9.98 4.33 -14.04
N LEU A 742 10.36 3.26 -13.33
CA LEU A 742 10.83 2.03 -13.96
C LEU A 742 9.69 1.28 -14.68
N THR A 743 8.49 1.37 -14.14
CA THR A 743 7.27 0.78 -14.74
C THR A 743 6.93 1.43 -16.07
N VAL A 744 6.91 2.77 -16.10
CA VAL A 744 6.65 3.55 -17.32
C VAL A 744 7.73 3.30 -18.37
N ASP A 745 9.00 3.23 -17.97
CA ASP A 745 10.13 2.96 -18.86
C ASP A 745 10.05 1.56 -19.51
N LEU A 746 9.76 0.50 -18.73
CA LEU A 746 9.60 -0.85 -19.27
C LEU A 746 8.45 -0.92 -20.27
N TYR A 747 7.29 -0.36 -19.90
CA TYR A 747 6.12 -0.34 -20.76
C TYR A 747 6.41 0.39 -22.08
N GLY A 748 6.99 1.59 -21.99
CA GLY A 748 7.34 2.41 -23.16
C GLY A 748 8.30 1.72 -24.12
N LYS A 749 9.33 1.03 -23.61
CA LYS A 749 10.28 0.28 -24.45
C LYS A 749 9.61 -0.84 -25.24
N ILE A 750 8.72 -1.61 -24.61
CA ILE A 750 8.00 -2.69 -25.29
C ILE A 750 6.99 -2.12 -26.29
N ALA A 751 6.25 -1.07 -25.90
CA ALA A 751 5.29 -0.40 -26.79
C ALA A 751 5.95 0.17 -28.05
N ASN A 752 7.20 0.65 -27.92
CA ASN A 752 8.00 1.16 -29.03
C ASN A 752 8.78 0.07 -29.79
N GLY A 753 8.52 -1.22 -29.55
CA GLY A 753 9.11 -2.33 -30.29
C GLY A 753 10.56 -2.69 -29.91
N THR A 754 11.13 -2.15 -28.82
CA THR A 754 12.53 -2.43 -28.41
C THR A 754 12.77 -3.89 -28.03
N CYS A 755 11.71 -4.62 -27.63
CA CYS A 755 11.74 -6.03 -27.21
C CYS A 755 12.92 -6.39 -26.27
N PRO A 756 12.94 -5.88 -25.02
CA PRO A 756 13.98 -6.17 -24.04
C PRO A 756 14.30 -7.66 -23.91
N SER A 757 15.58 -7.99 -23.71
CA SER A 757 16.00 -9.39 -23.67
C SER A 757 17.13 -9.69 -22.70
N TRP A 758 17.16 -10.94 -22.24
CA TRP A 758 18.12 -11.47 -21.27
C TRP A 758 18.67 -12.81 -21.73
N THR A 759 19.98 -12.98 -21.63
CA THR A 759 20.64 -14.28 -21.81
C THR A 759 20.49 -15.11 -20.54
N VAL A 760 19.95 -16.32 -20.68
CA VAL A 760 19.85 -17.29 -19.59
C VAL A 760 21.04 -18.24 -19.65
N SER A 761 21.76 -18.32 -18.54
CA SER A 761 22.93 -19.18 -18.36
C SER A 761 22.81 -19.97 -17.06
N VAL A 762 23.55 -21.08 -16.98
CA VAL A 762 23.65 -21.90 -15.77
C VAL A 762 25.10 -22.16 -15.41
N GLN A 763 25.40 -22.18 -14.12
CA GLN A 763 26.58 -22.89 -13.60
C GLN A 763 26.18 -24.35 -13.40
N ILE A 764 27.07 -25.27 -13.76
CA ILE A 764 26.82 -26.71 -13.72
C ILE A 764 27.75 -27.32 -12.67
N LEU A 765 27.20 -28.12 -11.77
CA LEU A 765 27.95 -28.86 -10.76
C LEU A 765 27.59 -30.34 -10.86
N THR A 766 28.62 -31.18 -10.94
CA THR A 766 28.48 -32.63 -10.94
C THR A 766 28.26 -33.15 -9.52
N LEU A 767 27.84 -34.42 -9.40
CA LEU A 767 27.74 -35.06 -8.09
C LEU A 767 29.10 -35.11 -7.36
N ASP A 768 30.20 -35.24 -8.08
CA ASP A 768 31.53 -35.23 -7.47
C ASP A 768 31.96 -33.84 -7.01
N ASP A 769 31.55 -32.79 -7.71
CA ASP A 769 31.71 -31.41 -7.23
C ASP A 769 30.94 -31.20 -5.92
N VAL A 770 29.71 -31.73 -5.82
CA VAL A 770 28.92 -31.66 -4.59
C VAL A 770 29.61 -32.39 -3.44
N LYS A 771 30.18 -33.58 -3.68
CA LYS A 771 30.96 -34.32 -2.67
C LYS A 771 32.20 -33.54 -2.22
N LYS A 772 32.82 -32.78 -3.13
CA LYS A 772 34.04 -32.00 -2.87
C LYS A 772 33.77 -30.69 -2.12
N GLU A 773 32.76 -29.94 -2.55
CA GLU A 773 32.44 -28.62 -1.98
C GLU A 773 31.52 -28.70 -0.74
N GLY A 774 30.76 -29.79 -0.60
CA GLY A 774 29.82 -30.01 0.50
C GLY A 774 28.60 -29.09 0.45
N ALA A 775 28.01 -28.79 1.60
CA ALA A 775 26.78 -27.99 1.70
C ALA A 775 26.91 -26.53 1.21
N LYS A 776 28.14 -26.02 1.05
CA LYS A 776 28.40 -24.61 0.69
C LYS A 776 27.79 -24.18 -0.65
N ILE A 777 27.64 -25.10 -1.60
CA ILE A 777 27.07 -24.81 -2.93
C ILE A 777 25.53 -24.68 -2.92
N PHE A 778 24.89 -25.12 -1.84
CA PHE A 778 23.44 -24.99 -1.61
C PHE A 778 23.12 -23.81 -0.68
N ASP A 779 24.14 -23.25 -0.03
CA ASP A 779 23.99 -22.07 0.81
C ASP A 779 23.62 -20.84 -0.03
N VAL A 780 22.35 -20.45 0.04
CA VAL A 780 21.82 -19.33 -0.75
C VAL A 780 22.39 -17.97 -0.37
N THR A 781 23.05 -17.84 0.79
CA THR A 781 23.71 -16.61 1.25
C THR A 781 25.09 -16.42 0.61
N ARG A 782 25.55 -17.44 -0.14
CA ARG A 782 26.85 -17.49 -0.81
C ARG A 782 26.69 -17.58 -2.33
N SER A 783 27.65 -16.99 -3.04
CA SER A 783 27.74 -17.10 -4.49
C SER A 783 28.61 -18.30 -4.88
N ILE A 784 28.30 -18.93 -6.02
CA ILE A 784 29.15 -19.99 -6.57
C ILE A 784 30.27 -19.34 -7.40
N PRO A 785 31.56 -19.59 -7.12
CA PRO A 785 32.66 -18.89 -7.76
C PRO A 785 32.67 -19.06 -9.29
N LEU A 786 32.49 -17.95 -10.02
CA LEU A 786 32.43 -17.94 -11.50
C LEU A 786 33.72 -18.44 -12.15
N LYS A 787 34.89 -18.22 -11.52
CA LYS A 787 36.19 -18.70 -12.03
C LYS A 787 36.28 -20.22 -12.03
N LYS A 788 35.62 -20.89 -11.08
CA LYS A 788 35.66 -22.36 -10.92
C LYS A 788 34.52 -23.04 -11.66
N TYR A 789 33.33 -22.44 -11.63
CA TYR A 789 32.13 -22.94 -12.29
C TYR A 789 31.63 -21.86 -13.26
N PRO A 790 32.09 -21.87 -14.53
CA PRO A 790 31.74 -20.83 -15.50
C PRO A 790 30.27 -20.90 -15.93
N LEU A 791 29.80 -19.82 -16.56
CA LEU A 791 28.44 -19.72 -17.07
C LEU A 791 28.31 -20.42 -18.43
N HIS A 792 27.37 -21.36 -18.52
CA HIS A 792 26.98 -22.02 -19.77
C HIS A 792 25.64 -21.44 -20.24
N LYS A 793 25.62 -20.86 -21.45
CA LYS A 793 24.39 -20.30 -22.04
C LYS A 793 23.43 -21.43 -22.38
N ILE A 794 22.15 -21.26 -22.04
CA ILE A 794 21.10 -22.25 -22.33
C ILE A 794 19.99 -21.68 -23.21
N GLY A 795 19.74 -20.36 -23.14
CA GLY A 795 18.69 -19.75 -23.92
C GLY A 795 18.63 -18.24 -23.76
N LYS A 796 17.56 -17.66 -24.29
CA LYS A 796 17.32 -16.21 -24.26
C LYS A 796 15.86 -15.94 -23.98
N ILE A 797 15.59 -15.03 -23.05
CA ILE A 797 14.26 -14.48 -22.81
C ILE A 797 14.12 -13.18 -23.59
N VAL A 798 13.00 -13.02 -24.30
CA VAL A 798 12.63 -11.79 -25.00
C VAL A 798 11.23 -11.40 -24.56
N LEU A 799 11.05 -10.15 -24.12
CA LEU A 799 9.76 -9.58 -23.77
C LEU A 799 9.22 -8.76 -24.94
N ASP A 800 8.13 -9.22 -25.55
CA ASP A 800 7.55 -8.64 -26.77
C ASP A 800 6.11 -8.14 -26.57
N ARG A 801 5.54 -8.29 -25.36
CA ARG A 801 4.16 -7.93 -25.08
C ARG A 801 3.99 -7.30 -23.69
N ASN A 802 3.40 -6.10 -23.68
CA ASN A 802 2.89 -5.45 -22.48
C ASN A 802 1.59 -6.11 -21.98
N PRO A 803 1.27 -6.00 -20.68
CA PRO A 803 -0.04 -6.44 -20.19
C PRO A 803 -1.17 -5.69 -20.91
N LYS A 804 -2.23 -6.40 -21.27
CA LYS A 804 -3.51 -5.85 -21.73
C LYS A 804 -4.33 -5.29 -20.58
N ASN A 805 -4.19 -5.89 -19.40
CA ASN A 805 -4.78 -5.39 -18.15
C ASN A 805 -3.88 -5.78 -16.97
N PHE A 806 -3.33 -4.80 -16.28
CA PHE A 806 -2.45 -4.96 -15.15
C PHE A 806 -3.08 -5.76 -14.01
N PHE A 807 -4.34 -5.53 -13.66
CA PHE A 807 -4.97 -6.28 -12.57
C PHE A 807 -5.05 -7.77 -12.91
N ALA A 808 -5.62 -8.08 -14.09
CA ALA A 808 -5.83 -9.44 -14.56
C ALA A 808 -4.53 -10.20 -14.85
N GLU A 809 -3.51 -9.53 -15.39
CA GLU A 809 -2.29 -10.17 -15.89
C GLU A 809 -1.06 -9.99 -14.98
N ILE A 810 -1.03 -8.99 -14.09
CA ILE A 810 0.13 -8.71 -13.22
C ILE A 810 -0.23 -8.79 -11.73
N GLU A 811 -1.34 -8.19 -11.29
CA GLU A 811 -1.74 -8.21 -9.88
C GLU A 811 -2.23 -9.58 -9.43
N GLN A 812 -2.88 -10.33 -10.33
CA GLN A 812 -3.29 -11.72 -10.12
C GLN A 812 -2.20 -12.75 -10.46
N LEU A 813 -1.06 -12.33 -11.02
CA LEU A 813 0.04 -13.24 -11.35
C LEU A 813 0.67 -13.82 -10.07
N ALA A 814 0.65 -15.14 -10.00
CA ALA A 814 1.12 -15.96 -8.89
C ALA A 814 2.35 -16.78 -9.28
N PHE A 815 3.43 -16.62 -8.52
CA PHE A 815 4.63 -17.43 -8.65
C PHE A 815 4.76 -18.36 -7.44
N CYS A 816 5.25 -19.57 -7.65
CA CYS A 816 5.59 -20.50 -6.57
C CYS A 816 6.85 -21.28 -6.99
N PRO A 817 7.96 -21.23 -6.23
CA PRO A 817 9.16 -22.01 -6.58
C PRO A 817 8.93 -23.53 -6.57
N GLY A 818 7.80 -23.99 -6.04
CA GLY A 818 7.36 -25.39 -6.09
C GLY A 818 6.65 -25.80 -7.37
N ASN A 819 6.43 -24.88 -8.31
CA ASN A 819 5.98 -25.20 -9.66
C ASN A 819 7.18 -25.69 -10.45
N LEU A 820 7.31 -27.01 -10.54
CA LEU A 820 8.40 -27.72 -11.19
C LEU A 820 7.86 -28.58 -12.34
N VAL A 821 8.73 -28.91 -13.29
CA VAL A 821 8.43 -29.75 -14.46
C VAL A 821 9.37 -30.96 -14.48
N PRO A 822 9.03 -32.06 -15.16
CA PRO A 822 9.89 -33.24 -15.27
C PRO A 822 11.33 -32.89 -15.65
N GLY A 823 12.29 -33.46 -14.92
CA GLY A 823 13.72 -33.14 -15.08
C GLY A 823 14.25 -32.06 -14.15
N ILE A 824 13.39 -31.29 -13.48
CA ILE A 824 13.78 -30.36 -12.42
C ILE A 824 13.17 -30.86 -11.11
N VAL A 825 14.00 -31.45 -10.25
CA VAL A 825 13.55 -32.14 -9.03
C VAL A 825 13.25 -31.15 -7.90
N GLY A 826 14.02 -30.08 -7.80
CA GLY A 826 13.95 -29.06 -6.75
C GLY A 826 15.33 -28.67 -6.27
N ALA A 827 15.44 -27.99 -5.14
CA ALA A 827 16.72 -27.71 -4.50
C ALA A 827 16.78 -28.40 -3.13
N PRO A 828 17.93 -29.00 -2.75
CA PRO A 828 18.07 -29.71 -1.48
C PRO A 828 18.42 -28.75 -0.34
N ASP A 829 17.76 -27.58 -0.25
CA ASP A 829 17.96 -26.61 0.82
C ASP A 829 16.62 -26.32 1.54
N GLN A 830 16.65 -26.11 2.86
CA GLN A 830 15.41 -25.95 3.63
C GLN A 830 14.70 -24.63 3.34
N LEU A 831 15.43 -23.61 2.88
CA LEU A 831 14.80 -22.39 2.39
C LEU A 831 13.88 -22.68 1.21
N PHE A 832 14.29 -23.53 0.26
CA PHE A 832 13.45 -23.92 -0.86
C PHE A 832 12.15 -24.57 -0.37
N GLU A 833 12.24 -25.53 0.56
CA GLU A 833 11.06 -26.19 1.14
C GLU A 833 10.09 -25.20 1.78
N SER A 834 10.59 -24.29 2.63
CA SER A 834 9.76 -23.26 3.26
C SER A 834 9.09 -22.33 2.23
N ARG A 835 9.81 -21.91 1.20
CA ARG A 835 9.29 -21.01 0.16
C ARG A 835 8.21 -21.69 -0.68
N ARG A 836 8.29 -23.00 -0.93
CA ARG A 836 7.23 -23.74 -1.64
C ARG A 836 5.90 -23.67 -0.90
N LEU A 837 5.94 -23.86 0.43
CA LEU A 837 4.78 -23.75 1.30
C LEU A 837 4.27 -22.31 1.38
N ALA A 838 5.16 -21.37 1.74
CA ALA A 838 4.80 -19.97 2.00
C ALA A 838 4.14 -19.28 0.79
N TYR A 839 4.70 -19.48 -0.41
CA TYR A 839 4.16 -18.85 -1.61
C TYR A 839 2.79 -19.43 -1.95
N ARG A 840 2.60 -20.75 -1.84
CA ARG A 840 1.31 -21.39 -2.13
C ARG A 840 0.22 -20.92 -1.16
N ASP A 841 0.51 -20.91 0.15
CA ASP A 841 -0.43 -20.42 1.17
C ASP A 841 -0.78 -18.93 0.97
N THR A 842 0.20 -18.09 0.63
CA THR A 842 -0.05 -16.67 0.29
C THR A 842 -1.02 -16.52 -0.90
N GLN A 843 -0.92 -17.35 -1.94
CA GLN A 843 -1.84 -17.25 -3.08
C GLN A 843 -3.25 -17.75 -2.74
N LEU A 844 -3.36 -18.80 -1.92
CA LEU A 844 -4.66 -19.27 -1.43
C LEU A 844 -5.37 -18.17 -0.64
N TYR A 845 -4.65 -17.43 0.21
CA TYR A 845 -5.21 -16.29 0.93
C TYR A 845 -5.62 -15.13 0.00
N ARG A 846 -4.76 -14.75 -0.96
CA ARG A 846 -4.99 -13.55 -1.80
C ARG A 846 -5.95 -13.74 -2.96
N LEU A 847 -5.87 -14.90 -3.62
CA LEU A 847 -6.52 -15.18 -4.89
C LEU A 847 -7.55 -16.31 -4.80
N GLY A 848 -7.62 -17.01 -3.67
CA GLY A 848 -8.56 -18.09 -3.41
C GLY A 848 -8.07 -19.48 -3.85
N ALA A 849 -8.86 -20.50 -3.55
CA ALA A 849 -8.54 -21.91 -3.76
C ALA A 849 -8.23 -22.25 -5.22
N ASN A 850 -8.89 -21.58 -6.16
CA ASN A 850 -8.79 -21.86 -7.59
C ASN A 850 -7.83 -20.92 -8.32
N PHE A 851 -6.86 -20.28 -7.66
CA PHE A 851 -6.02 -19.26 -8.30
C PHE A 851 -5.27 -19.76 -9.57
N ASN A 852 -5.00 -21.07 -9.70
CA ASN A 852 -4.39 -21.67 -10.89
C ASN A 852 -5.29 -21.65 -12.14
N SER A 853 -6.59 -21.48 -11.96
CA SER A 853 -7.55 -21.36 -13.07
C SER A 853 -7.65 -19.94 -13.64
N ILE A 854 -7.13 -18.94 -12.92
CA ILE A 854 -7.06 -17.56 -13.41
C ILE A 854 -6.22 -17.59 -14.68
N PRO A 855 -6.65 -16.96 -15.80
CA PRO A 855 -6.03 -17.13 -17.11
C PRO A 855 -4.50 -16.97 -17.13
N VAL A 856 -3.96 -16.03 -16.36
CA VAL A 856 -2.51 -15.79 -16.30
C VAL A 856 -1.73 -16.82 -15.45
N ASN A 857 -2.39 -17.59 -14.60
CA ASN A 857 -1.77 -18.64 -13.80
C ASN A 857 -2.01 -20.04 -14.38
N CYS A 858 -2.98 -20.16 -15.30
CA CYS A 858 -3.33 -21.42 -15.94
C CYS A 858 -2.15 -21.98 -16.75
N PRO A 859 -1.81 -23.28 -16.61
CA PRO A 859 -0.83 -23.94 -17.46
C PRO A 859 -1.42 -24.24 -18.85
N PHE A 860 -1.81 -23.21 -19.59
CA PHE A 860 -2.61 -23.32 -20.83
C PHE A 860 -1.95 -24.10 -21.98
N GLN A 861 -0.70 -24.51 -21.85
CA GLN A 861 0.02 -25.36 -22.81
C GLN A 861 -0.24 -26.86 -22.58
N VAL A 862 -0.94 -27.23 -21.51
CA VAL A 862 -1.30 -28.60 -21.17
C VAL A 862 -2.71 -28.64 -20.58
N GLU A 863 -3.42 -29.74 -20.80
CA GLU A 863 -4.71 -29.98 -20.16
C GLU A 863 -4.51 -30.38 -18.70
N THR A 864 -5.19 -29.70 -17.77
CA THR A 864 -5.06 -29.98 -16.34
C THR A 864 -6.08 -31.01 -15.88
N HIS A 865 -5.59 -32.16 -15.41
CA HIS A 865 -6.41 -33.20 -14.80
C HIS A 865 -6.08 -33.29 -13.30
N THR A 866 -6.98 -32.81 -12.43
CA THR A 866 -6.76 -32.75 -10.96
C THR A 866 -8.02 -33.14 -10.20
N TYR A 867 -7.98 -33.28 -8.87
CA TYR A 867 -9.18 -33.49 -8.06
C TYR A 867 -9.67 -32.23 -7.33
N ASN A 868 -9.02 -31.08 -7.58
CA ASN A 868 -9.41 -29.80 -6.95
C ASN A 868 -10.70 -29.27 -7.57
N ARG A 869 -11.68 -28.92 -6.74
CA ARG A 869 -13.02 -28.47 -7.15
C ARG A 869 -13.52 -27.37 -6.24
N ASP A 870 -14.52 -26.65 -6.73
CA ASP A 870 -15.27 -25.63 -6.00
C ASP A 870 -14.38 -24.50 -5.45
N GLY A 871 -14.99 -23.55 -4.75
CA GLY A 871 -14.27 -22.43 -4.14
C GLY A 871 -14.06 -21.23 -5.07
N VAL A 872 -13.43 -20.19 -4.52
CA VAL A 872 -13.30 -18.88 -5.16
C VAL A 872 -11.92 -18.75 -5.83
N PRO A 873 -11.82 -18.09 -7.00
CA PRO A 873 -12.93 -17.74 -7.89
C PRO A 873 -13.54 -18.99 -8.53
N PRO A 874 -14.86 -19.01 -8.78
CA PRO A 874 -15.46 -20.04 -9.60
C PRO A 874 -14.99 -19.83 -11.04
N THR A 875 -14.40 -20.86 -11.65
CA THR A 875 -13.84 -20.77 -13.00
C THR A 875 -13.99 -22.11 -13.71
N GLY A 876 -14.24 -22.05 -15.01
CA GLY A 876 -14.47 -23.23 -15.84
C GLY A 876 -15.81 -23.92 -15.56
N ASP A 877 -15.85 -25.22 -15.86
CA ASP A 877 -17.02 -26.10 -15.70
C ASP A 877 -16.89 -27.02 -14.47
N ASN A 878 -15.99 -26.69 -13.53
CA ASN A 878 -15.70 -27.44 -12.31
C ASN A 878 -15.41 -28.94 -12.56
N GLN A 879 -14.79 -29.25 -13.71
CA GLN A 879 -14.47 -30.62 -14.13
C GLN A 879 -15.71 -31.52 -14.33
N ARG A 880 -16.88 -30.93 -14.59
CA ARG A 880 -18.14 -31.61 -14.95
C ARG A 880 -18.44 -32.82 -14.04
N ASP A 881 -18.75 -33.95 -14.66
CA ASP A 881 -19.18 -35.22 -14.10
C ASP A 881 -18.02 -36.17 -13.73
N VAL A 882 -16.76 -35.73 -13.85
CA VAL A 882 -15.60 -36.54 -13.45
C VAL A 882 -15.69 -36.89 -11.95
N PRO A 883 -15.25 -38.06 -11.48
CA PRO A 883 -15.16 -38.36 -10.04
C PRO A 883 -14.25 -37.37 -9.29
N ASN A 884 -14.59 -37.03 -8.04
CA ASN A 884 -13.83 -36.08 -7.22
C ASN A 884 -12.81 -36.73 -6.26
N TYR A 885 -12.48 -38.01 -6.45
CA TYR A 885 -11.54 -38.75 -5.59
C TYR A 885 -10.64 -39.73 -6.38
N TYR A 886 -9.49 -40.08 -5.80
CA TYR A 886 -8.58 -41.13 -6.28
C TYR A 886 -8.13 -42.03 -5.12
N PRO A 887 -7.95 -43.35 -5.33
CA PRO A 887 -8.28 -44.08 -6.56
C PRO A 887 -9.80 -44.18 -6.78
N ASN A 888 -10.23 -44.29 -8.04
CA ASN A 888 -11.64 -44.52 -8.39
C ASN A 888 -11.76 -45.56 -9.52
N SER A 889 -12.94 -46.16 -9.62
CA SER A 889 -13.26 -47.19 -10.64
C SER A 889 -13.95 -46.62 -11.89
N PHE A 890 -13.95 -45.28 -12.06
CA PHE A 890 -14.79 -44.56 -13.00
C PHE A 890 -13.98 -43.72 -13.99
N HIS A 891 -12.78 -44.19 -14.34
CA HIS A 891 -11.88 -43.57 -15.33
C HIS A 891 -11.53 -42.08 -15.07
N GLY A 892 -11.52 -41.65 -13.80
CA GLY A 892 -11.03 -40.31 -13.43
C GLY A 892 -9.50 -40.15 -13.59
N PRO A 893 -8.96 -38.93 -13.39
CA PRO A 893 -7.52 -38.65 -13.50
C PRO A 893 -6.63 -39.63 -12.71
N ALA A 894 -5.67 -40.26 -13.36
CA ALA A 894 -4.76 -41.23 -12.74
C ALA A 894 -3.30 -40.72 -12.73
N PRO A 895 -2.48 -41.11 -11.75
CA PRO A 895 -1.07 -40.78 -11.73
C PRO A 895 -0.33 -41.45 -12.90
N VAL A 896 0.71 -40.80 -13.42
CA VAL A 896 1.60 -41.39 -14.43
C VAL A 896 2.37 -42.54 -13.78
N MET A 897 2.26 -43.75 -14.36
CA MET A 897 3.02 -44.91 -13.92
C MET A 897 4.48 -44.79 -14.34
N THR A 898 5.37 -44.41 -13.43
CA THR A 898 6.82 -44.36 -13.66
C THR A 898 7.55 -45.49 -12.93
N LYS A 899 8.60 -46.06 -13.54
CA LYS A 899 9.46 -47.06 -12.89
C LYS A 899 10.45 -46.45 -11.89
N HIS A 900 10.68 -45.14 -11.99
CA HIS A 900 11.64 -44.38 -11.17
C HIS A 900 10.93 -43.16 -10.60
N CYS A 901 10.99 -42.98 -9.29
CA CYS A 901 10.59 -41.76 -8.60
C CYS A 901 11.85 -40.95 -8.30
N SER A 902 11.96 -39.76 -8.88
CA SER A 902 13.05 -38.84 -8.59
C SER A 902 13.05 -38.49 -7.10
N SER A 903 14.21 -38.59 -6.45
CA SER A 903 14.41 -38.19 -5.06
C SER A 903 15.43 -37.07 -4.96
N LEU A 904 15.12 -36.05 -4.16
CA LEU A 904 16.09 -35.03 -3.80
C LEU A 904 17.21 -35.64 -2.97
N ILE A 905 18.46 -35.31 -3.31
CA ILE A 905 19.61 -35.65 -2.50
C ILE A 905 19.49 -34.91 -1.17
N SER A 906 19.66 -35.64 -0.06
CA SER A 906 19.70 -35.03 1.26
C SER A 906 21.09 -34.44 1.51
N ILE A 907 21.14 -33.24 2.05
CA ILE A 907 22.36 -32.61 2.55
C ILE A 907 22.17 -32.26 4.02
N ILE A 908 23.28 -32.19 4.75
CA ILE A 908 23.31 -31.62 6.10
C ILE A 908 23.83 -30.20 5.98
N GLU A 909 22.98 -29.21 6.24
CA GLU A 909 23.38 -27.82 6.25
C GLU A 909 24.32 -27.53 7.42
N THR A 910 25.44 -26.87 7.13
CA THR A 910 26.44 -26.45 8.12
C THR A 910 26.37 -24.95 8.35
N LYS A 911 26.81 -24.46 9.53
CA LYS A 911 26.92 -23.01 9.77
C LYS A 911 27.86 -22.35 8.75
N ALA A 912 27.45 -21.22 8.18
CA ALA A 912 28.22 -20.48 7.19
C ALA A 912 29.28 -19.58 7.84
N ASP A 913 30.37 -19.34 7.12
CA ASP A 913 31.13 -18.09 7.29
C ASP A 913 30.38 -16.99 6.55
N ASN A 914 30.08 -15.90 7.26
CA ASN A 914 29.29 -14.75 6.78
C ASN A 914 30.18 -13.59 6.32
N PHE A 915 31.51 -13.72 6.41
CA PHE A 915 32.42 -12.59 6.23
C PHE A 915 33.37 -12.73 5.03
N ASP A 916 33.79 -13.95 4.68
CA ASP A 916 34.77 -14.20 3.62
C ASP A 916 34.37 -13.61 2.25
N GLN A 917 33.27 -14.08 1.65
CA GLN A 917 32.81 -13.61 0.35
C GLN A 917 32.38 -12.14 0.36
N VAL A 918 31.94 -11.65 1.51
CA VAL A 918 31.56 -10.23 1.68
C VAL A 918 32.79 -9.33 1.66
N GLY A 919 33.89 -9.79 2.26
CA GLY A 919 35.19 -9.14 2.21
C GLY A 919 35.76 -9.12 0.80
N GLU A 920 35.68 -10.25 0.09
CA GLU A 920 36.06 -10.36 -1.32
C GLU A 920 35.24 -9.42 -2.23
N LEU A 921 33.91 -9.36 -2.03
CA LEU A 921 33.04 -8.44 -2.74
C LEU A 921 33.49 -6.98 -2.58
N TYR A 922 33.81 -6.54 -1.36
CA TYR A 922 34.28 -5.18 -1.12
C TYR A 922 35.67 -4.93 -1.72
N ALA A 923 36.61 -5.86 -1.52
CA ALA A 923 38.03 -5.67 -1.85
C ALA A 923 38.34 -5.89 -3.34
N GLU A 924 37.64 -6.80 -4.01
CA GLU A 924 37.98 -7.24 -5.37
C GLU A 924 36.91 -6.89 -6.41
N GLU A 925 35.63 -6.86 -6.03
CA GLU A 925 34.53 -6.70 -7.01
C GLU A 925 33.93 -5.28 -7.08
N PHE A 926 33.89 -4.54 -5.96
CA PHE A 926 33.38 -3.17 -5.96
C PHE A 926 34.40 -2.20 -6.55
N THR A 927 33.93 -1.36 -7.47
CA THR A 927 34.67 -0.18 -7.94
C THR A 927 34.76 0.87 -6.83
N ASP A 928 35.70 1.82 -6.94
CA ASP A 928 35.83 2.89 -5.95
C ASP A 928 34.54 3.72 -5.80
N SER A 929 33.83 3.99 -6.90
CA SER A 929 32.53 4.67 -6.86
C SER A 929 31.46 3.86 -6.13
N GLU A 930 31.46 2.53 -6.25
CA GLU A 930 30.51 1.65 -5.54
C GLU A 930 30.85 1.58 -4.04
N ARG A 931 32.14 1.61 -3.68
CA ARG A 931 32.58 1.71 -2.28
C ARG A 931 32.18 3.06 -1.68
N ASP A 932 32.35 4.16 -2.41
CA ASP A 932 31.96 5.49 -1.96
C ASP A 932 30.44 5.59 -1.73
N GLU A 933 29.65 5.09 -2.68
CA GLU A 933 28.19 5.07 -2.58
C GLU A 933 27.72 4.16 -1.43
N LEU A 934 28.37 3.00 -1.22
CA LEU A 934 28.14 2.13 -0.08
C LEU A 934 28.35 2.87 1.25
N ILE A 935 29.50 3.51 1.43
CA ILE A 935 29.82 4.26 2.66
C ILE A 935 28.80 5.37 2.88
N LYS A 936 28.48 6.15 1.84
CA LYS A 936 27.48 7.23 1.90
C LYS A 936 26.13 6.71 2.38
N ASN A 937 25.63 5.63 1.77
CA ASN A 937 24.31 5.08 2.09
C ASN A 937 24.29 4.41 3.48
N VAL A 938 25.35 3.70 3.88
CA VAL A 938 25.49 3.13 5.22
C VAL A 938 25.50 4.23 6.27
N VAL A 939 26.37 5.23 6.13
CA VAL A 939 26.49 6.35 7.08
C VAL A 939 25.16 7.09 7.18
N PHE A 940 24.51 7.37 6.04
CA PHE A 940 23.18 7.99 6.03
C PHE A 940 22.17 7.20 6.86
N SER A 941 22.08 5.88 6.65
CA SER A 941 21.14 5.02 7.37
C SER A 941 21.46 4.85 8.86
N LEU A 942 22.71 5.08 9.28
CA LEU A 942 23.16 4.96 10.66
C LEU A 942 23.06 6.26 11.46
N LYS A 943 22.78 7.41 10.83
CA LYS A 943 22.71 8.71 11.52
C LYS A 943 21.73 8.71 12.69
N THR A 944 20.60 8.02 12.53
CA THR A 944 19.48 7.99 13.48
C THR A 944 19.47 6.70 14.32
N VAL A 945 20.55 5.93 14.28
CA VAL A 945 20.67 4.63 14.95
C VAL A 945 21.39 4.79 16.28
N THR A 946 21.02 4.01 17.30
CA THR A 946 21.68 4.06 18.61
C THR A 946 23.16 3.72 18.54
N ASP A 947 23.97 4.33 19.41
CA ASP A 947 25.43 4.13 19.39
C ASP A 947 25.82 2.68 19.62
N VAL A 948 25.08 1.92 20.43
CA VAL A 948 25.31 0.49 20.67
C VAL A 948 25.22 -0.31 19.35
N ILE A 949 24.21 -0.02 18.52
CA ILE A 949 24.06 -0.65 17.21
C ILE A 949 25.16 -0.14 16.26
N LYS A 950 25.45 1.17 16.22
CA LYS A 950 26.54 1.74 15.40
C LYS A 950 27.88 1.04 15.68
N PHE A 951 28.23 0.83 16.95
CA PHE A 951 29.44 0.10 17.34
C PHE A 951 29.43 -1.36 16.88
N ARG A 952 28.29 -2.07 16.96
CA ARG A 952 28.15 -3.43 16.40
C ARG A 952 28.38 -3.44 14.90
N VAL A 953 27.80 -2.49 14.17
CA VAL A 953 27.99 -2.38 12.71
C VAL A 953 29.47 -2.14 12.38
N ILE A 954 30.11 -1.15 13.02
CA ILE A 954 31.55 -0.87 12.82
C ILE A 954 32.40 -2.11 13.10
N LYS A 955 32.09 -2.87 14.16
CA LYS A 955 32.79 -4.11 14.50
C LYS A 955 32.66 -5.16 13.40
N LEU A 956 31.44 -5.45 12.93
CA LEU A 956 31.21 -6.43 11.87
C LEU A 956 31.85 -5.99 10.56
N PHE A 957 31.76 -4.69 10.22
CA PHE A 957 32.36 -4.14 9.02
C PHE A 957 33.89 -4.18 9.07
N THR A 958 34.49 -4.00 10.24
CA THR A 958 35.95 -4.17 10.44
C THR A 958 36.37 -5.64 10.28
N GLN A 959 35.51 -6.59 10.66
CA GLN A 959 35.76 -8.02 10.44
C GLN A 959 35.70 -8.39 8.95
N ILE A 960 34.76 -7.78 8.21
CA ILE A 960 34.67 -7.92 6.74
C ILE A 960 35.91 -7.32 6.08
N ASN A 961 36.22 -6.05 6.37
CA ASN A 961 37.36 -5.35 5.83
C ASN A 961 37.74 -4.15 6.73
N LYS A 962 39.03 -4.02 7.09
CA LYS A 962 39.51 -2.95 7.99
C LYS A 962 39.27 -1.55 7.44
N GLU A 963 39.41 -1.34 6.13
CA GLU A 963 39.15 -0.06 5.49
C GLU A 963 37.67 0.31 5.55
N LEU A 964 36.78 -0.65 5.22
CA LEU A 964 35.33 -0.47 5.29
C LEU A 964 34.90 -0.03 6.70
N GLY A 965 35.33 -0.74 7.73
CA GLY A 965 35.04 -0.39 9.12
C GLY A 965 35.56 1.00 9.52
N SER A 966 36.78 1.35 9.09
CA SER A 966 37.38 2.67 9.34
C SER A 966 36.61 3.80 8.65
N ARG A 967 36.24 3.64 7.38
CA ARG A 967 35.51 4.65 6.61
C ARG A 967 34.11 4.90 7.16
N VAL A 968 33.40 3.87 7.61
CA VAL A 968 32.10 4.03 8.27
C VAL A 968 32.25 4.76 9.61
N ALA A 969 33.24 4.40 10.43
CA ALA A 969 33.50 5.07 11.70
C ALA A 969 33.84 6.55 11.50
N GLN A 970 34.69 6.88 10.52
CA GLN A 970 35.00 8.25 10.12
C GLN A 970 33.76 9.02 9.69
N GLY A 971 32.91 8.43 8.82
CA GLY A 971 31.68 9.07 8.36
C GLY A 971 30.64 9.33 9.47
N LEU A 972 30.73 8.58 10.57
CA LEU A 972 29.90 8.75 11.77
C LEU A 972 30.56 9.63 12.85
N ASN A 973 31.77 10.14 12.62
CA ASN A 973 32.58 10.84 13.62
C ASN A 973 32.83 10.03 14.91
N MET A 974 32.93 8.71 14.80
CA MET A 974 33.20 7.82 15.94
C MET A 974 34.67 7.37 15.91
N THR A 975 35.39 7.52 17.02
CA THR A 975 36.77 7.02 17.14
C THR A 975 36.76 5.49 17.11
N THR A 976 37.54 4.90 16.22
CA THR A 976 37.72 3.46 16.12
C THR A 976 38.36 2.90 17.39
N PHE A 977 37.62 2.02 18.08
CA PHE A 977 38.10 0.95 18.97
C PHE A 977 39.27 1.31 19.92
N ARG A 978 39.04 1.94 21.08
CA ARG A 978 39.90 1.70 22.27
C ARG A 978 39.39 2.03 23.68
N SER A 979 38.30 2.76 23.91
CA SER A 979 37.90 3.10 25.31
C SER A 979 36.47 2.73 25.73
N GLY A 980 35.49 2.66 24.82
CA GLY A 980 34.07 2.47 25.20
C GLY A 980 33.60 1.03 25.48
N ILE A 981 34.43 0.02 25.19
CA ILE A 981 33.96 -1.38 25.07
C ILE A 981 33.77 -2.10 26.42
N LYS A 982 34.43 -1.67 27.51
CA LYS A 982 34.31 -2.37 28.79
C LYS A 982 32.92 -2.28 29.43
N ASN A 983 32.14 -1.25 29.13
CA ASN A 983 30.81 -1.07 29.73
C ASN A 983 29.65 -1.50 28.82
N ALA A 984 29.85 -1.63 27.51
CA ALA A 984 28.78 -1.93 26.56
C ALA A 984 28.61 -3.43 26.24
N LEU A 985 29.56 -4.28 26.63
CA LEU A 985 29.53 -5.73 26.38
C LEU A 985 29.24 -6.58 27.64
N SER A 986 28.94 -5.95 28.79
CA SER A 986 28.57 -6.63 30.04
C SER A 986 27.05 -6.71 30.28
N THR A 987 26.26 -6.37 29.28
CA THR A 987 24.78 -6.40 29.21
C THR A 987 24.39 -6.80 27.81
#